data_AF-A0A4R5N717-F1
#
_entry.id   AF-A0A4R5N717-F1
#
_cell.length_a   1.000
_cell.length_b   1.000
_cell.length_c   1.000
_cell.angle_alpha   90.00
_cell.angle_beta   90.00
_cell.angle_gamma   90.00
#
_symmetry.space_group_name_H-M   'P 1'
#
loop_
_entity.id
_entity.type
_entity.pdbx_description
1 polymer ?
#
loop_
_entity_poly.entity_id
_entity_poly.type
_entity_poly.pdbx_seq_one_letter_code
_entity_poly.pdbx_strand_id
1 'polypeptide(L)'
;MYFGKDDGALVTTDKYQFSEGLSSENNTYTAHNAAYATTADNFEAIDGYLTADSWYRPKEILADGKNWTPSTDKDLRPILMSWWPDKTTQVNYLNYMKSLGISNQANDYKVTDNQDALNQAAQDVQANIEQKISQEGQTQWLKDDLATFVNSQPNWNFASESQTTGDDKDHLQGGALLYVNSDKTPDANSDYRLLNRTPTNQKGSPSYTIDPTQGGYDFLLANDVDNSNPVVQAEQLNWMYYLLNFGSITDNDSDANFDSIRVDAVDNVDADLLQIAADYFKAAYGVNKNDAIANQHVSILEDWSDNDAEYVKDHGDNQLSMDNKLRLSLKYSLTMPTVDQYGNKRSGLEPFLTNSLVDRTQDNTENTARPNYSFVRAHDSEVQTVIAEIIKQKIDPNADGLTPTMDQLKAAFEIYNADQLKTNKEFTQYNIPSTYATILTNKDTVPRVYYGDLYTDNGQYMANKSPYYDAIDTLLKSRMKYVSGGQSMNMQYMQGDANMASDSYRGILTSVRYGKGAMSAKDKGNKNTRTQGIAVIQSNNPDLKLSQTDRVVVNMGLAHRNQAYRPVLLTTQDGLATYQNDATVATNLIKYTNANGELIFDQSDIQGAANPQVSGYLAAWVPMGAKDSQDARSDSKTKSVNDGQTLHSNAALDSQVIYESFSNFQDFPTTESEYTNAVIAKNTDLYKSWGITNFEFAPQYRSSTEGSFLDSIIQNGYAFTDRYDMGFNTPTKYGTVDQLRTAIKALHTTGIKAMADWVPDQIYNLTGKQVVTAQRVNNSGIYDQTSVINKTLYAAQTVGGGAYQAQYGGAFLDEIKSRYPELFKINQISTGVPMNPNEKITEWSAKYFNGTNIQGRGAYYVLKDWATNEYFKVSASDNSTAFLPKQLLNEPTSTGFISNDKGMMYYSMSGYQAKDTFIQDENNNWYYFDQDGYMAYGFRKVEDNNYYFLPNGIELQDAFLEDSQGQTYYFNQQGKQSIDGYYMNKNKQWRYFDKDGVMAKGLTTITMDGQSYTQYFDADGIQIKGKAIKAADNQLRYFALDSGNMVMDRFEQIGDNVWAYFGTDGLAMTGNQTIKGQKLLFDENGQQIKGKAVADNNGVLHYYDANSGEMVVNRFEQLSDGSWAYFGVDGAAVTGEQTINGQKLYFMNDGRQVKGREVNDANGHVHYYDDNSGNLAQSRFANLKHNIWAYFNQSGEVVTGSQVINGQHLYFESDGDQVKGREHLDENGHLRYYDADSGEMVQG
;
A
#
# COMPACT_ATOMS: atom_id res chain seq x y z
N MET A 1 33.26 -9.78 -31.27
CA MET A 1 33.66 -10.72 -30.21
C MET A 1 32.40 -11.10 -29.46
N TYR A 2 32.22 -12.36 -29.07
CA TYR A 2 31.09 -12.80 -28.26
C TYR A 2 31.62 -13.42 -26.97
N PHE A 3 31.12 -12.95 -25.83
CA PHE A 3 31.45 -13.49 -24.52
C PHE A 3 30.29 -14.39 -24.10
N GLY A 4 30.59 -15.67 -23.86
CA GLY A 4 29.60 -16.70 -23.58
C GLY A 4 28.78 -16.41 -22.32
N LYS A 5 27.52 -16.83 -22.33
CA LYS A 5 26.55 -16.56 -21.25
C LYS A 5 26.91 -17.19 -19.89
N ASP A 6 27.66 -18.30 -19.89
CA ASP A 6 27.88 -19.09 -18.66
C ASP A 6 29.07 -18.58 -17.82
N ASP A 7 30.14 -18.13 -18.47
CA ASP A 7 31.41 -17.77 -17.80
C ASP A 7 32.05 -16.47 -18.32
N GLY A 8 31.43 -15.80 -19.30
CA GLY A 8 31.97 -14.60 -19.93
C GLY A 8 33.24 -14.85 -20.74
N ALA A 9 33.58 -16.11 -21.07
CA ALA A 9 34.74 -16.42 -21.89
C ALA A 9 34.49 -16.06 -23.36
N LEU A 10 35.56 -15.72 -24.09
CA LEU A 10 35.46 -15.45 -25.53
C LEU A 10 35.12 -16.73 -26.29
N VAL A 11 33.98 -16.73 -27.00
CA VAL A 11 33.50 -17.88 -27.81
C VAL A 11 33.56 -17.54 -29.30
N THR A 12 33.95 -18.52 -30.11
CA THR A 12 33.99 -18.41 -31.58
C THR A 12 32.60 -18.55 -32.19
N THR A 13 32.21 -17.62 -33.07
CA THR A 13 30.87 -17.58 -33.68
C THR A 13 30.83 -18.04 -35.14
N ASP A 14 31.88 -18.71 -35.62
CA ASP A 14 32.02 -19.21 -37.00
C ASP A 14 31.60 -20.69 -37.18
N LYS A 15 31.22 -21.38 -36.10
CA LYS A 15 30.80 -22.80 -36.11
C LYS A 15 29.48 -23.01 -35.38
N TYR A 16 28.64 -23.88 -35.94
CA TYR A 16 27.42 -24.37 -35.29
C TYR A 16 27.75 -25.15 -34.01
N GLN A 17 26.85 -25.04 -33.02
CA GLN A 17 26.99 -25.72 -31.72
C GLN A 17 26.08 -26.96 -31.61
N PHE A 18 25.28 -27.27 -32.63
CA PHE A 18 24.46 -28.48 -32.73
C PHE A 18 25.06 -29.49 -33.72
N SER A 19 24.61 -30.74 -33.62
CA SER A 19 24.96 -31.79 -34.58
C SER A 19 24.09 -31.73 -35.84
N GLU A 20 24.70 -31.79 -37.03
CA GLU A 20 23.97 -31.84 -38.29
C GLU A 20 23.65 -33.30 -38.70
N GLY A 21 22.41 -33.55 -39.07
CA GLY A 21 21.88 -34.84 -39.51
C GLY A 21 20.42 -35.04 -39.08
N LEU A 22 19.71 -35.91 -39.80
CA LEU A 22 18.35 -36.34 -39.41
C LEU A 22 18.39 -37.74 -38.78
N SER A 23 17.61 -37.93 -37.72
CA SER A 23 17.32 -39.23 -37.10
C SER A 23 15.88 -39.65 -37.38
N SER A 24 15.66 -40.94 -37.63
CA SER A 24 14.31 -41.47 -37.92
C SER A 24 13.54 -41.65 -36.62
N GLU A 25 12.33 -41.09 -36.57
CA GLU A 25 11.41 -41.27 -35.45
C GLU A 25 10.50 -42.49 -35.64
N ASN A 26 10.42 -43.04 -36.85
CA ASN A 26 9.72 -44.31 -37.10
C ASN A 26 10.61 -45.51 -36.80
N ASN A 27 10.01 -46.52 -36.17
CA ASN A 27 10.61 -47.81 -35.86
C ASN A 27 9.53 -48.93 -35.91
N THR A 28 9.87 -50.14 -35.46
CA THR A 28 8.94 -51.29 -35.47
C THR A 28 7.76 -51.13 -34.51
N TYR A 29 7.84 -50.25 -33.51
CA TYR A 29 6.76 -49.97 -32.55
C TYR A 29 5.77 -48.91 -33.08
N THR A 30 6.18 -48.04 -33.99
CA THR A 30 5.38 -46.87 -34.39
C THR A 30 4.00 -47.24 -34.94
N ALA A 31 3.90 -48.28 -35.77
CA ALA A 31 2.61 -48.70 -36.33
C ALA A 31 1.63 -49.21 -35.26
N HIS A 32 2.15 -49.82 -34.19
CA HIS A 32 1.38 -50.33 -33.05
C HIS A 32 0.97 -49.20 -32.10
N ASN A 33 1.90 -48.29 -31.80
CA ASN A 33 1.70 -47.14 -30.92
C ASN A 33 0.93 -45.99 -31.57
N ALA A 34 0.70 -46.01 -32.89
CA ALA A 34 -0.14 -45.03 -33.56
C ALA A 34 -1.53 -44.99 -32.91
N ALA A 35 -2.17 -43.82 -32.88
CA ALA A 35 -3.51 -43.67 -32.32
C ALA A 35 -4.51 -44.55 -33.07
N TYR A 36 -5.43 -45.16 -32.32
CA TYR A 36 -6.49 -46.00 -32.87
C TYR A 36 -7.38 -45.21 -33.85
N ALA A 37 -7.75 -43.99 -33.46
CA ALA A 37 -8.38 -42.98 -34.29
C ALA A 37 -8.04 -41.58 -33.75
N THR A 38 -8.26 -40.53 -34.54
CA THR A 38 -7.90 -39.15 -34.19
C THR A 38 -9.05 -38.35 -33.56
N THR A 39 -10.14 -39.03 -33.19
CA THR A 39 -11.32 -38.42 -32.57
C THR A 39 -11.19 -38.35 -31.04
N ALA A 40 -11.88 -37.39 -30.42
CA ALA A 40 -11.81 -37.12 -28.98
C ALA A 40 -12.00 -38.35 -28.08
N ASP A 41 -12.88 -39.30 -28.41
CA ASP A 41 -13.11 -40.52 -27.61
C ASP A 41 -11.87 -41.41 -27.43
N ASN A 42 -10.81 -41.18 -28.20
CA ASN A 42 -9.55 -41.93 -28.13
C ASN A 42 -8.45 -41.18 -27.36
N PHE A 43 -8.76 -40.03 -26.75
CA PHE A 43 -7.81 -39.19 -26.02
C PHE A 43 -8.43 -38.60 -24.75
N GLU A 44 -7.64 -38.51 -23.67
CA GLU A 44 -7.92 -37.62 -22.54
C GLU A 44 -7.44 -36.21 -22.93
N ALA A 45 -8.36 -35.34 -23.36
CA ALA A 45 -8.10 -33.99 -23.87
C ALA A 45 -8.97 -32.93 -23.17
N ILE A 46 -8.53 -31.67 -23.17
CA ILE A 46 -9.30 -30.51 -22.66
C ILE A 46 -9.67 -29.63 -23.84
N ASP A 47 -10.97 -29.44 -24.11
CA ASP A 47 -11.49 -28.71 -25.28
C ASP A 47 -10.89 -29.20 -26.62
N GLY A 48 -10.58 -30.50 -26.66
CA GLY A 48 -9.93 -31.17 -27.78
C GLY A 48 -8.40 -31.00 -27.86
N TYR A 49 -7.80 -30.15 -27.02
CA TYR A 49 -6.35 -29.99 -26.97
C TYR A 49 -5.69 -31.06 -26.10
N LEU A 50 -4.51 -31.51 -26.55
CA LEU A 50 -3.69 -32.43 -25.78
C LEU A 50 -2.88 -31.67 -24.73
N THR A 51 -2.66 -32.32 -23.60
CA THR A 51 -1.87 -31.81 -22.47
C THR A 51 -0.75 -32.78 -22.11
N ALA A 52 0.22 -32.32 -21.32
CA ALA A 52 1.34 -33.17 -20.88
C ALA A 52 0.88 -34.48 -20.20
N ASP A 53 -0.23 -34.43 -19.48
CA ASP A 53 -0.86 -35.58 -18.82
C ASP A 53 -1.86 -36.33 -19.71
N SER A 54 -1.96 -36.03 -21.01
CA SER A 54 -2.93 -36.70 -21.88
C SER A 54 -2.60 -38.18 -22.09
N TRP A 55 -3.63 -39.01 -21.98
CA TRP A 55 -3.60 -40.42 -22.38
C TRP A 55 -4.34 -40.60 -23.70
N TYR A 56 -3.98 -41.63 -24.45
CA TYR A 56 -4.61 -41.95 -25.72
C TYR A 56 -4.74 -43.46 -25.93
N ARG A 57 -5.61 -43.86 -26.85
CA ARG A 57 -5.76 -45.26 -27.25
C ARG A 57 -4.80 -45.58 -28.41
N PRO A 58 -3.74 -46.38 -28.21
CA PRO A 58 -2.92 -46.88 -29.31
C PRO A 58 -3.68 -47.93 -30.13
N LYS A 59 -3.23 -48.27 -31.34
CA LYS A 59 -3.83 -49.35 -32.14
C LYS A 59 -3.68 -50.71 -31.47
N GLU A 60 -2.51 -50.97 -30.91
CA GLU A 60 -2.18 -52.20 -30.19
C GLU A 60 -1.45 -51.87 -28.89
N ILE A 61 -1.59 -52.75 -27.90
CA ILE A 61 -0.82 -52.73 -26.66
C ILE A 61 0.17 -53.90 -26.63
N LEU A 62 1.36 -53.70 -26.06
CA LEU A 62 2.37 -54.74 -25.96
C LEU A 62 2.15 -55.56 -24.69
N ALA A 63 1.12 -56.42 -24.67
CA ALA A 63 0.73 -57.20 -23.50
C ALA A 63 1.92 -58.00 -22.91
N ASP A 64 2.09 -57.89 -21.58
CA ASP A 64 3.22 -58.44 -20.81
C ASP A 64 4.61 -58.05 -21.36
N GLY A 65 4.70 -56.92 -22.08
CA GLY A 65 5.93 -56.48 -22.74
C GLY A 65 6.42 -57.40 -23.86
N LYS A 66 5.56 -58.28 -24.39
CA LYS A 66 5.98 -59.36 -25.31
C LYS A 66 5.12 -59.48 -26.57
N ASN A 67 3.79 -59.38 -26.45
CA ASN A 67 2.88 -59.67 -27.55
C ASN A 67 1.99 -58.48 -27.85
N TRP A 68 2.00 -58.01 -29.10
CA TRP A 68 1.06 -57.00 -29.55
C TRP A 68 -0.34 -57.57 -29.64
N THR A 69 -1.31 -56.86 -29.04
CA THR A 69 -2.74 -57.19 -29.11
C THR A 69 -3.55 -55.94 -29.43
N PRO A 70 -4.62 -56.02 -30.25
CA PRO A 70 -5.52 -54.89 -30.49
C PRO A 70 -6.04 -54.27 -29.19
N SER A 71 -5.99 -52.95 -29.10
CA SER A 71 -6.47 -52.22 -27.92
C SER A 71 -7.99 -52.21 -27.82
N THR A 72 -8.51 -52.12 -26.62
CA THR A 72 -9.91 -51.78 -26.31
C THR A 72 -10.06 -50.30 -25.97
N ASP A 73 -11.28 -49.81 -25.83
CA ASP A 73 -11.59 -48.44 -25.38
C ASP A 73 -11.07 -48.12 -23.97
N LYS A 74 -10.76 -49.14 -23.17
CA LYS A 74 -10.19 -49.02 -21.82
C LYS A 74 -8.66 -49.00 -21.81
N ASP A 75 -8.02 -49.38 -22.92
CA ASP A 75 -6.58 -49.52 -23.01
C ASP A 75 -5.89 -48.21 -23.37
N LEU A 76 -6.14 -47.18 -22.55
CA LEU A 76 -5.45 -45.91 -22.69
C LEU A 76 -3.99 -46.05 -22.21
N ARG A 77 -3.08 -45.32 -22.87
CA ARG A 77 -1.68 -45.19 -22.52
C ARG A 77 -1.26 -43.72 -22.55
N PRO A 78 -0.30 -43.31 -21.72
CA PRO A 78 0.14 -41.92 -21.69
C PRO A 78 0.84 -41.54 -22.99
N ILE A 79 0.59 -40.33 -23.48
CA ILE A 79 1.24 -39.85 -24.72
C ILE A 79 2.76 -39.83 -24.58
N LEU A 80 3.26 -39.52 -23.37
CA LEU A 80 4.68 -39.50 -23.01
C LEU A 80 5.36 -40.87 -23.02
N MET A 81 4.63 -41.95 -23.28
CA MET A 81 5.22 -43.27 -23.56
C MET A 81 5.71 -43.41 -25.01
N SER A 82 5.11 -42.64 -25.92
CA SER A 82 5.31 -42.79 -27.38
C SER A 82 5.78 -41.52 -28.08
N TRP A 83 5.75 -40.37 -27.39
CA TRP A 83 6.11 -39.08 -27.95
C TRP A 83 6.59 -38.11 -26.86
N TRP A 84 7.50 -37.20 -27.22
CA TRP A 84 7.99 -36.11 -26.37
C TRP A 84 8.09 -34.81 -27.18
N PRO A 85 7.90 -33.63 -26.56
CA PRO A 85 7.99 -32.34 -27.26
C PRO A 85 9.40 -32.04 -27.77
N ASP A 86 10.41 -32.50 -27.03
CA ASP A 86 11.82 -32.27 -27.30
C ASP A 86 12.68 -33.37 -26.66
N LYS A 87 13.94 -33.41 -27.08
CA LYS A 87 14.93 -34.40 -26.65
C LYS A 87 15.24 -34.32 -25.15
N THR A 88 15.25 -33.12 -24.59
CA THR A 88 15.46 -32.90 -23.14
C THR A 88 14.36 -33.59 -22.34
N THR A 89 13.10 -33.40 -22.72
CA THR A 89 11.95 -34.04 -22.07
C THR A 89 11.99 -35.56 -22.20
N GLN A 90 12.39 -36.10 -23.37
CA GLN A 90 12.59 -37.54 -23.55
C GLN A 90 13.66 -38.09 -22.60
N VAL A 91 14.82 -37.44 -22.50
CA VAL A 91 15.90 -37.85 -21.60
C VAL A 91 15.45 -37.80 -20.14
N ASN A 92 14.73 -36.73 -19.74
CA ASN A 92 14.18 -36.61 -18.40
C ASN A 92 13.18 -37.73 -18.11
N TYR A 93 12.29 -38.06 -19.04
CA TYR A 93 11.35 -39.17 -18.93
C TYR A 93 12.06 -40.50 -18.73
N LEU A 94 13.08 -40.80 -19.55
CA LEU A 94 13.83 -42.06 -19.46
C LEU A 94 14.58 -42.18 -18.13
N ASN A 95 15.20 -41.09 -17.66
CA ASN A 95 15.87 -41.04 -16.37
C ASN A 95 14.87 -41.16 -15.19
N TYR A 96 13.68 -40.57 -15.32
CA TYR A 96 12.62 -40.71 -14.32
C TYR A 96 12.13 -42.16 -14.24
N MET A 97 11.83 -42.80 -15.39
CA MET A 97 11.43 -44.21 -15.44
C MET A 97 12.52 -45.15 -14.92
N LYS A 98 13.80 -44.84 -15.18
CA LYS A 98 14.92 -45.53 -14.54
C LYS A 98 14.88 -45.40 -13.02
N SER A 99 14.62 -44.20 -12.49
CA SER A 99 14.55 -43.97 -11.03
C SER A 99 13.43 -44.76 -10.35
N LEU A 100 12.35 -45.06 -11.08
CA LEU A 100 11.25 -45.93 -10.64
C LEU A 100 11.58 -47.43 -10.76
N GLY A 101 12.77 -47.80 -11.23
CA GLY A 101 13.17 -49.19 -11.46
C GLY A 101 12.56 -49.84 -12.70
N ILE A 102 12.00 -49.05 -13.62
CA ILE A 102 11.42 -49.54 -14.89
C ILE A 102 12.52 -49.82 -15.92
N SER A 103 13.72 -49.23 -15.78
CA SER A 103 14.88 -49.50 -16.64
C SER A 103 16.07 -49.99 -15.81
N ASN A 104 16.78 -51.00 -16.32
CA ASN A 104 17.99 -51.56 -15.69
C ASN A 104 19.30 -50.93 -16.22
N GLN A 105 19.23 -49.83 -16.98
CA GLN A 105 20.42 -49.17 -17.49
C GLN A 105 21.29 -48.61 -16.35
N ALA A 106 22.60 -48.82 -16.44
CA ALA A 106 23.54 -48.41 -15.38
C ALA A 106 23.77 -46.88 -15.38
N ASN A 107 23.98 -46.29 -16.56
CA ASN A 107 24.28 -44.86 -16.70
C ASN A 107 23.01 -44.04 -16.92
N ASP A 108 23.07 -42.75 -16.61
CA ASP A 108 21.99 -41.81 -16.95
C ASP A 108 22.06 -41.44 -18.42
N TYR A 109 20.88 -41.30 -19.03
CA TYR A 109 20.76 -40.81 -20.40
C TYR A 109 21.10 -39.32 -20.43
N LYS A 110 21.69 -38.87 -21.55
CA LYS A 110 22.11 -37.48 -21.77
C LYS A 110 21.50 -36.93 -23.05
N VAL A 111 21.26 -35.62 -23.07
CA VAL A 111 20.76 -34.93 -24.28
C VAL A 111 21.75 -35.04 -25.44
N THR A 112 23.04 -35.24 -25.18
CA THR A 112 24.06 -35.51 -26.21
C THR A 112 24.06 -36.94 -26.75
N ASP A 113 23.27 -37.86 -26.18
CA ASP A 113 23.19 -39.23 -26.68
C ASP A 113 22.50 -39.27 -28.04
N ASN A 114 22.83 -40.29 -28.84
CA ASN A 114 22.26 -40.45 -30.17
C ASN A 114 20.74 -40.71 -30.09
N GLN A 115 19.96 -40.04 -30.95
CA GLN A 115 18.50 -40.12 -30.93
C GLN A 115 17.96 -41.54 -31.14
N ASP A 116 18.58 -42.34 -32.01
CA ASP A 116 18.14 -43.72 -32.25
C ASP A 116 18.32 -44.58 -30.99
N ALA A 117 19.37 -44.33 -30.20
CA ALA A 117 19.60 -45.01 -28.94
C ALA A 117 18.57 -44.61 -27.86
N LEU A 118 18.19 -43.33 -27.80
CA LEU A 118 17.12 -42.85 -26.92
C LEU A 118 15.76 -43.45 -27.32
N ASN A 119 15.47 -43.53 -28.62
CA ASN A 119 14.26 -44.15 -29.14
C ASN A 119 14.20 -45.65 -28.82
N GLN A 120 15.34 -46.37 -28.87
CA GLN A 120 15.41 -47.76 -28.43
C GLN A 120 15.19 -47.91 -26.92
N ALA A 121 15.80 -47.03 -26.11
CA ALA A 121 15.61 -47.04 -24.67
C ALA A 121 14.13 -46.81 -24.27
N ALA A 122 13.42 -45.96 -25.00
CA ALA A 122 12.00 -45.76 -24.78
C ALA A 122 11.14 -47.00 -25.07
N GLN A 123 11.50 -47.79 -26.09
CA GLN A 123 10.83 -49.07 -26.36
C GLN A 123 11.04 -50.07 -25.23
N ASP A 124 12.26 -50.15 -24.69
CA ASP A 124 12.58 -51.01 -23.56
C ASP A 124 11.78 -50.59 -22.31
N VAL A 125 11.66 -49.28 -22.07
CA VAL A 125 10.82 -48.72 -21.00
C VAL A 125 9.35 -49.07 -21.22
N GLN A 126 8.81 -48.91 -22.44
CA GLN A 126 7.43 -49.30 -22.76
C GLN A 126 7.18 -50.78 -22.47
N ALA A 127 8.08 -51.68 -22.89
CA ALA A 127 7.94 -53.11 -22.63
C ALA A 127 7.89 -53.41 -21.12
N ASN A 128 8.69 -52.71 -20.31
CA ASN A 128 8.72 -52.90 -18.86
C ASN A 128 7.49 -52.28 -18.16
N ILE A 129 6.99 -51.14 -18.66
CA ILE A 129 5.71 -50.57 -18.21
C ILE A 129 4.60 -51.60 -18.43
N GLU A 130 4.50 -52.19 -19.62
CA GLU A 130 3.45 -53.15 -19.95
C GLU A 130 3.57 -54.46 -19.17
N GLN A 131 4.79 -54.90 -18.84
CA GLN A 131 5.02 -55.99 -17.88
C GLN A 131 4.45 -55.64 -16.50
N LYS A 132 4.74 -54.45 -15.99
CA LYS A 132 4.25 -54.00 -14.68
C LYS A 132 2.72 -53.84 -14.68
N ILE A 133 2.13 -53.28 -15.74
CA ILE A 133 0.66 -53.22 -15.92
C ILE A 133 0.07 -54.62 -15.88
N SER A 134 0.70 -55.59 -16.54
CA SER A 134 0.22 -56.99 -16.56
C SER A 134 0.34 -57.67 -15.18
N GLN A 135 1.35 -57.29 -14.39
CA GLN A 135 1.54 -57.78 -13.01
C GLN A 135 0.56 -57.16 -12.02
N GLU A 136 0.30 -55.86 -12.12
CA GLU A 136 -0.58 -55.13 -11.20
C GLU A 136 -2.06 -55.18 -11.62
N GLY A 137 -2.34 -55.45 -12.90
CA GLY A 137 -3.69 -55.47 -13.47
C GLY A 137 -4.36 -54.09 -13.57
N GLN A 138 -3.59 -53.01 -13.46
CA GLN A 138 -4.10 -51.63 -13.38
C GLN A 138 -3.04 -50.60 -13.81
N THR A 139 -3.48 -49.36 -14.07
CA THR A 139 -2.63 -48.27 -14.58
C THR A 139 -2.56 -47.05 -13.65
N GLN A 140 -3.19 -47.06 -12.47
CA GLN A 140 -3.22 -45.90 -11.58
C GLN A 140 -1.82 -45.51 -11.11
N TRP A 141 -0.96 -46.49 -10.80
CA TRP A 141 0.43 -46.23 -10.42
C TRP A 141 1.17 -45.39 -11.48
N LEU A 142 0.91 -45.66 -12.77
CA LEU A 142 1.52 -44.95 -13.87
C LEU A 142 0.93 -43.55 -14.04
N LYS A 143 -0.37 -43.36 -13.76
CA LYS A 143 -1.00 -42.03 -13.73
C LYS A 143 -0.38 -41.15 -12.65
N ASP A 144 -0.22 -41.69 -11.44
CA ASP A 144 0.34 -40.95 -10.28
C ASP A 144 1.83 -40.61 -10.50
N ASP A 145 2.62 -41.57 -10.99
CA ASP A 145 4.03 -41.38 -11.29
C ASP A 145 4.24 -40.37 -12.43
N LEU A 146 3.40 -40.39 -13.47
CA LEU A 146 3.51 -39.44 -14.58
C LEU A 146 3.05 -38.04 -14.21
N ALA A 147 2.01 -37.87 -13.39
CA ALA A 147 1.66 -36.56 -12.87
C ALA A 147 2.83 -35.93 -12.09
N THR A 148 3.55 -36.75 -11.32
CA THR A 148 4.77 -36.32 -10.61
C THR A 148 5.88 -35.93 -11.59
N PHE A 149 6.10 -36.73 -12.64
CA PHE A 149 7.04 -36.39 -13.71
C PHE A 149 6.68 -35.08 -14.39
N VAL A 150 5.42 -34.91 -14.78
CA VAL A 150 4.93 -33.71 -15.48
C VAL A 150 5.14 -32.47 -14.63
N ASN A 151 4.73 -32.48 -13.36
CA ASN A 151 4.93 -31.37 -12.43
C ASN A 151 6.41 -31.01 -12.18
N SER A 152 7.35 -31.94 -12.46
CA SER A 152 8.79 -31.67 -12.33
C SER A 152 9.39 -30.94 -13.55
N GLN A 153 8.70 -30.89 -14.69
CA GLN A 153 9.23 -30.26 -15.90
C GLN A 153 8.99 -28.74 -15.87
N PRO A 154 10.01 -27.89 -16.15
CA PRO A 154 9.87 -26.43 -16.09
C PRO A 154 8.77 -25.84 -16.99
N ASN A 155 8.54 -26.45 -18.16
CA ASN A 155 7.49 -26.04 -19.10
C ASN A 155 6.06 -26.34 -18.60
N TRP A 156 5.94 -27.18 -17.56
CA TRP A 156 4.70 -27.72 -17.03
C TRP A 156 4.54 -27.44 -15.52
N ASN A 157 5.18 -26.36 -15.05
CA ASN A 157 5.02 -25.85 -13.69
C ASN A 157 5.28 -24.33 -13.62
N PHE A 158 5.28 -23.77 -12.40
CA PHE A 158 5.52 -22.34 -12.13
C PHE A 158 6.79 -21.76 -12.75
N ALA A 159 7.82 -22.57 -13.04
CA ALA A 159 9.09 -22.08 -13.60
C ALA A 159 8.92 -21.38 -14.95
N SER A 160 7.86 -21.70 -15.71
CA SER A 160 7.52 -21.05 -16.98
C SER A 160 6.41 -20.00 -16.88
N GLU A 161 5.92 -19.69 -15.67
CA GLU A 161 4.80 -18.75 -15.44
C GLU A 161 5.25 -17.36 -14.96
N SER A 162 6.56 -17.11 -14.85
CA SER A 162 7.13 -15.88 -14.30
C SER A 162 6.58 -15.55 -12.91
N GLN A 163 6.65 -16.52 -11.99
CA GLN A 163 6.21 -16.31 -10.61
C GLN A 163 7.10 -15.26 -9.90
N THR A 164 6.45 -14.30 -9.25
CA THR A 164 7.07 -13.34 -8.33
C THR A 164 6.88 -13.81 -6.88
N THR A 165 7.84 -13.51 -6.01
CA THR A 165 7.83 -13.98 -4.61
C THR A 165 8.39 -12.91 -3.67
N GLY A 166 8.14 -13.07 -2.37
CA GLY A 166 8.64 -12.15 -1.34
C GLY A 166 8.19 -10.70 -1.57
N ASP A 167 9.12 -9.76 -1.42
CA ASP A 167 8.85 -8.32 -1.56
C ASP A 167 8.80 -7.85 -3.02
N ASP A 168 9.11 -8.72 -3.98
CA ASP A 168 9.00 -8.43 -5.41
C ASP A 168 7.68 -8.95 -6.02
N LYS A 169 6.72 -9.41 -5.18
CA LYS A 169 5.38 -9.83 -5.62
C LYS A 169 4.66 -8.70 -6.37
N ASP A 170 4.21 -8.99 -7.58
CA ASP A 170 3.42 -8.10 -8.44
C ASP A 170 1.90 -8.40 -8.41
N HIS A 171 1.54 -9.44 -7.65
CA HIS A 171 0.18 -9.91 -7.35
C HIS A 171 0.25 -10.70 -6.04
N LEU A 172 -0.83 -10.73 -5.24
CA LEU A 172 -0.81 -11.36 -3.90
C LEU A 172 -0.42 -12.84 -3.92
N GLN A 173 -0.75 -13.53 -5.02
CA GLN A 173 -0.45 -14.95 -5.26
C GLN A 173 0.70 -15.19 -6.27
N GLY A 174 1.58 -14.20 -6.45
CA GLY A 174 2.82 -14.34 -7.21
C GLY A 174 2.70 -14.19 -8.73
N GLY A 175 1.52 -13.82 -9.23
CA GLY A 175 1.27 -13.45 -10.63
C GLY A 175 -0.19 -13.64 -11.03
N ALA A 176 -0.60 -13.00 -12.12
CA ALA A 176 -1.93 -13.15 -12.71
C ALA A 176 -1.86 -13.47 -14.22
N LEU A 177 -2.90 -14.10 -14.74
CA LEU A 177 -3.09 -14.47 -16.14
C LEU A 177 -4.39 -13.82 -16.65
N LEU A 178 -4.27 -12.83 -17.53
CA LEU A 178 -5.38 -12.20 -18.24
C LEU A 178 -5.85 -13.11 -19.38
N TYR A 179 -7.14 -13.40 -19.45
CA TYR A 179 -7.74 -14.11 -20.58
C TYR A 179 -7.99 -13.16 -21.76
N VAL A 180 -7.54 -13.57 -22.94
CA VAL A 180 -7.63 -12.77 -24.17
C VAL A 180 -8.39 -13.52 -25.26
N ASN A 181 -9.08 -12.78 -26.11
CA ASN A 181 -9.87 -13.38 -27.17
C ASN A 181 -8.99 -14.04 -28.24
N SER A 182 -9.44 -15.20 -28.73
CA SER A 182 -8.71 -16.00 -29.71
C SER A 182 -9.64 -16.96 -30.46
N ASP A 183 -9.40 -17.14 -31.75
CA ASP A 183 -10.09 -18.14 -32.58
C ASP A 183 -9.78 -19.58 -32.13
N LYS A 184 -8.69 -19.78 -31.37
CA LYS A 184 -8.32 -21.09 -30.80
C LYS A 184 -9.15 -21.46 -29.57
N THR A 185 -9.70 -20.49 -28.86
CA THR A 185 -10.48 -20.70 -27.62
C THR A 185 -11.77 -19.87 -27.63
N PRO A 186 -12.65 -20.06 -28.62
CA PRO A 186 -13.82 -19.21 -28.81
C PRO A 186 -14.79 -19.24 -27.62
N ASP A 187 -14.89 -20.38 -26.92
CA ASP A 187 -15.77 -20.55 -25.74
C ASP A 187 -15.26 -19.81 -24.50
N ALA A 188 -14.04 -19.26 -24.55
CA ALA A 188 -13.44 -18.42 -23.51
C ALA A 188 -13.39 -16.93 -23.92
N ASN A 189 -13.93 -16.54 -25.07
CA ASN A 189 -13.94 -15.14 -25.50
C ASN A 189 -14.97 -14.32 -24.69
N SER A 190 -14.66 -13.05 -24.47
CA SER A 190 -15.57 -12.04 -23.90
C SER A 190 -15.44 -10.74 -24.69
N ASP A 191 -16.56 -10.09 -25.02
CA ASP A 191 -16.57 -8.73 -25.60
C ASP A 191 -16.33 -7.64 -24.54
N TYR A 192 -16.18 -8.04 -23.28
CA TYR A 192 -16.00 -7.19 -22.11
C TYR A 192 -14.57 -7.32 -21.58
N ARG A 193 -14.37 -7.64 -20.29
CA ARG A 193 -13.07 -7.54 -19.60
C ARG A 193 -12.51 -6.12 -19.62
N LEU A 194 -13.38 -5.16 -19.30
CA LEU A 194 -12.98 -3.79 -19.11
C LEU A 194 -12.28 -3.69 -17.75
N LEU A 195 -10.95 -3.74 -17.77
CA LEU A 195 -10.14 -3.70 -16.55
C LEU A 195 -10.07 -2.29 -15.96
N ASN A 196 -9.85 -2.27 -14.65
CA ASN A 196 -9.60 -1.17 -13.74
C ASN A 196 -10.70 -0.09 -13.80
N ARG A 197 -11.97 -0.51 -13.81
CA ARG A 197 -13.15 0.38 -13.87
C ARG A 197 -13.68 0.73 -12.48
N THR A 198 -12.76 1.03 -11.57
CA THR A 198 -13.01 1.42 -10.17
C THR A 198 -13.69 2.79 -10.06
N PRO A 199 -14.12 3.26 -8.87
CA PRO A 199 -14.73 4.58 -8.70
C PRO A 199 -13.89 5.73 -9.29
N THR A 200 -12.55 5.63 -9.20
CA THR A 200 -11.63 6.60 -9.79
C THR A 200 -11.68 6.59 -11.32
N ASN A 201 -11.81 5.42 -11.94
CA ASN A 201 -11.56 5.20 -13.38
C ASN A 201 -12.71 4.50 -14.12
N GLN A 202 -13.95 4.59 -13.63
CA GLN A 202 -15.11 3.84 -14.15
C GLN A 202 -15.32 3.97 -15.67
N LYS A 203 -15.02 5.13 -16.26
CA LYS A 203 -15.15 5.40 -17.71
C LYS A 203 -13.93 4.98 -18.55
N GLY A 204 -12.91 4.38 -17.93
CA GLY A 204 -11.61 4.12 -18.54
C GLY A 204 -10.69 5.35 -18.61
N SER A 205 -11.06 6.44 -17.93
CA SER A 205 -10.22 7.61 -17.69
C SER A 205 -10.46 8.16 -16.27
N PRO A 206 -9.42 8.57 -15.52
CA PRO A 206 -9.59 9.08 -14.16
C PRO A 206 -10.54 10.27 -14.09
N SER A 207 -11.57 10.17 -13.25
CA SER A 207 -12.58 11.22 -13.03
C SER A 207 -12.30 12.06 -11.77
N TYR A 208 -11.45 11.57 -10.87
CA TYR A 208 -11.10 12.19 -9.60
C TYR A 208 -9.57 12.23 -9.45
N THR A 209 -9.05 13.20 -8.68
CA THR A 209 -7.60 13.51 -8.63
C THR A 209 -7.11 13.89 -7.22
N ILE A 210 -7.89 13.60 -6.18
CA ILE A 210 -7.47 13.80 -4.78
C ILE A 210 -6.29 12.88 -4.47
N ASP A 211 -6.39 11.63 -4.93
CA ASP A 211 -5.29 10.67 -4.99
C ASP A 211 -4.77 10.57 -6.44
N PRO A 212 -3.45 10.77 -6.69
CA PRO A 212 -2.86 10.59 -8.01
C PRO A 212 -2.63 9.13 -8.43
N THR A 213 -2.91 8.14 -7.57
CA THR A 213 -2.85 6.73 -7.98
C THR A 213 -3.96 6.38 -8.99
N GLN A 214 -3.88 5.20 -9.60
CA GLN A 214 -4.93 4.69 -10.49
C GLN A 214 -6.26 4.38 -9.77
N GLY A 215 -6.28 4.41 -8.43
CA GLY A 215 -7.47 4.18 -7.62
C GLY A 215 -7.97 2.74 -7.64
N GLY A 216 -7.05 1.76 -7.70
CA GLY A 216 -7.36 0.33 -7.64
C GLY A 216 -6.92 -0.51 -8.84
N TYR A 217 -7.18 -1.82 -8.82
CA TYR A 217 -6.80 -2.77 -9.87
C TYR A 217 -7.64 -4.06 -9.83
N ASP A 218 -7.98 -4.66 -10.98
CA ASP A 218 -8.86 -5.84 -11.01
C ASP A 218 -8.24 -7.11 -10.41
N PHE A 219 -6.99 -7.46 -10.76
CA PHE A 219 -6.42 -8.73 -10.31
C PHE A 219 -5.97 -8.67 -8.84
N LEU A 220 -6.85 -9.10 -7.95
CA LEU A 220 -6.60 -9.21 -6.51
C LEU A 220 -6.23 -10.64 -6.10
N LEU A 221 -7.15 -11.60 -6.30
CA LEU A 221 -7.04 -12.99 -5.85
C LEU A 221 -7.80 -13.98 -6.77
N ALA A 222 -7.35 -15.23 -6.84
CA ALA A 222 -8.05 -16.37 -7.44
C ALA A 222 -8.51 -16.17 -8.91
N ASN A 223 -9.74 -16.56 -9.26
CA ASN A 223 -10.33 -16.26 -10.57
C ASN A 223 -11.10 -14.94 -10.46
N ASP A 224 -10.58 -13.91 -11.12
CA ASP A 224 -11.10 -12.55 -11.12
C ASP A 224 -12.32 -12.44 -12.06
N VAL A 225 -13.48 -12.10 -11.50
CA VAL A 225 -14.79 -12.08 -12.16
C VAL A 225 -14.90 -10.85 -13.06
N ASP A 226 -15.29 -11.06 -14.32
CA ASP A 226 -15.52 -9.97 -15.28
C ASP A 226 -16.80 -9.20 -14.95
N ASN A 227 -16.72 -8.34 -13.94
CA ASN A 227 -17.83 -7.51 -13.45
C ASN A 227 -18.25 -6.42 -14.44
N SER A 228 -17.51 -6.25 -15.55
CA SER A 228 -17.90 -5.40 -16.68
C SER A 228 -18.83 -6.11 -17.67
N ASN A 229 -18.99 -7.43 -17.58
CA ASN A 229 -19.90 -8.18 -18.44
C ASN A 229 -21.36 -8.03 -17.97
N PRO A 230 -22.31 -7.55 -18.79
CA PRO A 230 -23.71 -7.35 -18.39
C PRO A 230 -24.45 -8.61 -17.94
N VAL A 231 -24.03 -9.80 -18.39
CA VAL A 231 -24.56 -11.09 -17.89
C VAL A 231 -24.08 -11.33 -16.46
N VAL A 232 -22.80 -11.06 -16.20
CA VAL A 232 -22.21 -11.15 -14.86
C VAL A 232 -22.84 -10.09 -13.95
N GLN A 233 -23.00 -8.85 -14.38
CA GLN A 233 -23.69 -7.80 -13.61
C GLN A 233 -25.12 -8.20 -13.22
N ALA A 234 -25.86 -8.86 -14.12
CA ALA A 234 -27.18 -9.40 -13.80
C ALA A 234 -27.07 -10.53 -12.74
N GLU A 235 -26.12 -11.45 -12.87
CA GLU A 235 -25.86 -12.48 -11.85
C GLU A 235 -25.45 -11.87 -10.49
N GLN A 236 -24.68 -10.79 -10.49
CA GLN A 236 -24.31 -10.04 -9.28
C GLN A 236 -25.57 -9.46 -8.59
N LEU A 237 -26.50 -8.88 -9.36
CA LEU A 237 -27.81 -8.47 -8.85
C LEU A 237 -28.65 -9.65 -8.33
N ASN A 238 -28.62 -10.80 -9.01
CA ASN A 238 -29.31 -12.02 -8.58
C ASN A 238 -28.80 -12.51 -7.22
N TRP A 239 -27.47 -12.50 -7.03
CA TRP A 239 -26.85 -12.89 -5.77
C TRP A 239 -27.13 -11.90 -4.64
N MET A 240 -27.04 -10.60 -4.91
CA MET A 240 -27.42 -9.57 -3.93
C MET A 240 -28.90 -9.72 -3.52
N TYR A 241 -29.80 -9.99 -4.48
CA TYR A 241 -31.20 -10.30 -4.18
C TYR A 241 -31.32 -11.54 -3.29
N TYR A 242 -30.53 -12.59 -3.55
CA TYR A 242 -30.52 -13.79 -2.72
C TYR A 242 -30.11 -13.49 -1.27
N LEU A 243 -29.04 -12.71 -1.05
CA LEU A 243 -28.60 -12.33 0.29
C LEU A 243 -29.69 -11.52 1.03
N LEU A 244 -30.24 -10.49 0.38
CA LEU A 244 -31.25 -9.61 0.99
C LEU A 244 -32.64 -10.27 1.14
N ASN A 245 -32.82 -11.47 0.59
CA ASN A 245 -34.03 -12.28 0.76
C ASN A 245 -33.70 -13.69 1.27
N PHE A 246 -32.55 -13.85 1.94
CA PHE A 246 -31.96 -15.14 2.28
C PHE A 246 -32.94 -16.05 3.06
N GLY A 247 -33.51 -15.57 4.15
CA GLY A 247 -34.49 -16.33 4.93
C GLY A 247 -35.77 -16.65 4.16
N SER A 248 -36.23 -15.70 3.34
CA SER A 248 -37.43 -15.87 2.50
C SER A 248 -37.23 -16.94 1.43
N ILE A 249 -36.03 -17.03 0.85
CA ILE A 249 -35.70 -18.00 -0.20
C ILE A 249 -35.41 -19.37 0.41
N THR A 250 -34.64 -19.43 1.49
CA THR A 250 -34.10 -20.68 2.03
C THR A 250 -35.05 -21.40 2.99
N ASP A 251 -35.99 -20.68 3.59
CA ASP A 251 -36.91 -21.25 4.60
C ASP A 251 -38.28 -20.55 4.65
N ASN A 252 -38.61 -19.72 3.65
CA ASN A 252 -39.85 -18.93 3.61
C ASN A 252 -40.08 -18.09 4.88
N ASP A 253 -39.00 -17.51 5.42
CA ASP A 253 -38.98 -16.72 6.65
C ASP A 253 -38.34 -15.35 6.42
N SER A 254 -39.15 -14.31 6.24
CA SER A 254 -38.67 -12.95 6.00
C SER A 254 -37.98 -12.31 7.19
N ASP A 255 -38.20 -12.82 8.41
CA ASP A 255 -37.52 -12.31 9.61
C ASP A 255 -36.05 -12.75 9.68
N ALA A 256 -35.62 -13.65 8.77
CA ALA A 256 -34.25 -14.13 8.62
C ALA A 256 -33.53 -13.57 7.38
N ASN A 257 -34.02 -12.49 6.79
CA ASN A 257 -33.34 -11.80 5.67
C ASN A 257 -32.23 -10.87 6.17
N PHE A 258 -31.19 -10.63 5.38
CA PHE A 258 -30.30 -9.50 5.63
C PHE A 258 -30.97 -8.18 5.24
N ASP A 259 -30.59 -7.08 5.89
CA ASP A 259 -31.15 -5.74 5.64
C ASP A 259 -30.26 -4.89 4.73
N SER A 260 -28.95 -5.13 4.70
CA SER A 260 -27.96 -4.28 4.04
C SER A 260 -26.74 -5.09 3.60
N ILE A 261 -25.81 -4.43 2.89
CA ILE A 261 -24.58 -5.06 2.42
C ILE A 261 -23.33 -4.26 2.81
N ARG A 262 -22.23 -4.97 3.04
CA ARG A 262 -20.87 -4.46 2.81
C ARG A 262 -20.49 -4.82 1.38
N VAL A 263 -19.95 -3.87 0.62
CA VAL A 263 -19.35 -4.16 -0.69
C VAL A 263 -17.85 -4.35 -0.48
N ASP A 264 -17.40 -5.58 -0.66
CA ASP A 264 -15.98 -5.97 -0.59
C ASP A 264 -15.19 -5.46 -1.81
N ALA A 265 -13.91 -5.17 -1.61
CA ALA A 265 -12.93 -4.93 -2.67
C ALA A 265 -13.40 -3.93 -3.75
N VAL A 266 -13.95 -2.78 -3.33
CA VAL A 266 -14.55 -1.79 -4.25
C VAL A 266 -13.58 -1.32 -5.33
N ASP A 267 -12.31 -1.17 -4.95
CA ASP A 267 -11.22 -0.75 -5.83
C ASP A 267 -10.65 -1.89 -6.69
N ASN A 268 -11.28 -3.06 -6.69
CA ASN A 268 -10.88 -4.22 -7.47
C ASN A 268 -11.96 -4.69 -8.44
N VAL A 269 -13.14 -4.05 -8.43
CA VAL A 269 -14.25 -4.40 -9.31
C VAL A 269 -14.71 -3.24 -10.16
N ASP A 270 -15.54 -3.54 -11.16
CA ASP A 270 -16.25 -2.52 -11.91
C ASP A 270 -17.23 -1.76 -11.00
N ALA A 271 -17.05 -0.44 -10.88
CA ALA A 271 -17.86 0.43 -10.04
C ALA A 271 -19.32 0.55 -10.49
N ASP A 272 -19.68 0.00 -11.65
CA ASP A 272 -21.07 -0.24 -12.05
C ASP A 272 -21.83 -1.06 -11.00
N LEU A 273 -21.16 -1.94 -10.24
CA LEU A 273 -21.78 -2.67 -9.14
C LEU A 273 -22.34 -1.76 -8.03
N LEU A 274 -21.71 -0.61 -7.78
CA LEU A 274 -22.21 0.38 -6.81
C LEU A 274 -23.49 1.06 -7.30
N GLN A 275 -23.56 1.34 -8.61
CA GLN A 275 -24.76 1.86 -9.26
C GLN A 275 -25.89 0.84 -9.21
N ILE A 276 -25.62 -0.42 -9.54
CA ILE A 276 -26.60 -1.52 -9.51
C ILE A 276 -27.15 -1.71 -8.10
N ALA A 277 -26.28 -1.72 -7.08
CA ALA A 277 -26.69 -1.79 -5.68
C ALA A 277 -27.58 -0.60 -5.30
N ALA A 278 -27.16 0.63 -5.63
CA ALA A 278 -27.92 1.83 -5.33
C ALA A 278 -29.33 1.80 -5.96
N ASP A 279 -29.42 1.45 -7.25
CA ASP A 279 -30.67 1.43 -7.98
C ASP A 279 -31.61 0.33 -7.46
N TYR A 280 -31.09 -0.85 -7.13
CA TYR A 280 -31.87 -1.92 -6.50
C TYR A 280 -32.44 -1.48 -5.15
N PHE A 281 -31.62 -0.93 -4.24
CA PHE A 281 -32.11 -0.51 -2.92
C PHE A 281 -33.15 0.61 -3.02
N LYS A 282 -32.99 1.55 -3.97
CA LYS A 282 -33.99 2.59 -4.29
C LYS A 282 -35.29 1.97 -4.78
N ALA A 283 -35.24 0.97 -5.66
CA ALA A 283 -36.42 0.32 -6.22
C ALA A 283 -37.12 -0.59 -5.19
N ALA A 284 -36.37 -1.40 -4.46
CA ALA A 284 -36.88 -2.43 -3.56
C ALA A 284 -37.40 -1.86 -2.24
N TYR A 285 -36.66 -0.93 -1.64
CA TYR A 285 -36.96 -0.40 -0.31
C TYR A 285 -37.39 1.06 -0.33
N GLY A 286 -37.04 1.82 -1.37
CA GLY A 286 -37.33 3.26 -1.43
C GLY A 286 -36.44 4.07 -0.50
N VAL A 287 -35.17 3.67 -0.34
CA VAL A 287 -34.20 4.31 0.56
C VAL A 287 -34.02 5.81 0.30
N ASN A 288 -34.18 6.26 -0.94
CA ASN A 288 -34.10 7.66 -1.33
C ASN A 288 -35.32 8.52 -0.94
N LYS A 289 -36.32 7.96 -0.24
CA LYS A 289 -37.54 8.71 0.11
C LYS A 289 -37.37 9.56 1.37
N ASN A 290 -36.70 9.03 2.40
CA ASN A 290 -36.47 9.70 3.68
C ASN A 290 -35.49 8.89 4.57
N ASP A 291 -34.89 9.57 5.54
CA ASP A 291 -33.92 9.02 6.50
C ASP A 291 -34.47 7.81 7.28
N ALA A 292 -35.78 7.74 7.53
CA ALA A 292 -36.37 6.64 8.29
C ALA A 292 -36.40 5.32 7.51
N ILE A 293 -36.41 5.37 6.18
CA ILE A 293 -36.26 4.20 5.33
C ILE A 293 -34.77 3.95 5.06
N ALA A 294 -34.01 4.99 4.68
CA ALA A 294 -32.59 4.86 4.38
C ALA A 294 -31.80 4.21 5.53
N ASN A 295 -32.01 4.68 6.76
CA ASN A 295 -31.27 4.20 7.93
C ASN A 295 -31.69 2.78 8.39
N GLN A 296 -32.67 2.13 7.73
CA GLN A 296 -32.94 0.70 7.95
C GLN A 296 -32.02 -0.20 7.12
N HIS A 297 -31.34 0.38 6.13
CA HIS A 297 -30.57 -0.32 5.10
C HIS A 297 -29.18 0.33 4.94
N VAL A 298 -28.51 0.61 6.06
CA VAL A 298 -27.19 1.25 6.05
C VAL A 298 -26.16 0.28 5.49
N SER A 299 -25.79 0.46 4.23
CA SER A 299 -24.74 -0.31 3.55
C SER A 299 -23.41 0.45 3.57
N ILE A 300 -22.29 -0.27 3.57
CA ILE A 300 -20.94 0.30 3.64
C ILE A 300 -20.07 -0.20 2.48
N LEU A 301 -18.99 0.54 2.22
CA LEU A 301 -18.01 0.25 1.18
C LEU A 301 -16.65 -0.04 1.78
N GLU A 302 -15.95 -1.02 1.23
CA GLU A 302 -14.51 -1.16 1.40
C GLU A 302 -13.78 -0.40 0.27
N ASP A 303 -13.82 0.93 0.35
CA ASP A 303 -13.32 1.88 -0.65
C ASP A 303 -12.07 2.61 -0.14
N TRP A 304 -10.89 2.07 -0.46
CA TRP A 304 -9.63 2.47 0.18
C TRP A 304 -9.05 3.76 -0.41
N SER A 305 -9.38 4.09 -1.65
CA SER A 305 -8.82 5.24 -2.34
C SER A 305 -9.42 6.55 -1.82
N ASP A 306 -8.56 7.57 -1.66
CA ASP A 306 -8.98 8.90 -1.20
C ASP A 306 -9.90 9.63 -2.22
N ASN A 307 -10.01 9.10 -3.45
CA ASN A 307 -10.95 9.58 -4.47
C ASN A 307 -12.38 9.05 -4.26
N ASP A 308 -12.56 7.91 -3.60
CA ASP A 308 -13.83 7.17 -3.66
C ASP A 308 -14.93 7.87 -2.88
N ALA A 309 -14.58 8.51 -1.76
CA ALA A 309 -15.51 9.34 -1.04
C ALA A 309 -16.12 10.45 -1.93
N GLU A 310 -15.36 11.01 -2.88
CA GLU A 310 -15.88 12.04 -3.80
C GLU A 310 -16.81 11.41 -4.84
N TYR A 311 -16.44 10.23 -5.36
CA TYR A 311 -17.33 9.44 -6.20
C TYR A 311 -18.67 9.15 -5.51
N VAL A 312 -18.64 8.65 -4.28
CA VAL A 312 -19.84 8.27 -3.51
C VAL A 312 -20.75 9.47 -3.30
N LYS A 313 -20.19 10.64 -2.98
CA LYS A 313 -20.94 11.90 -2.86
C LYS A 313 -21.62 12.28 -4.17
N ASP A 314 -20.88 12.27 -5.28
CA ASP A 314 -21.41 12.66 -6.59
C ASP A 314 -22.50 11.69 -7.09
N HIS A 315 -22.54 10.47 -6.55
CA HIS A 315 -23.56 9.46 -6.85
C HIS A 315 -24.69 9.41 -5.80
N GLY A 316 -24.75 10.35 -4.87
CA GLY A 316 -25.88 10.53 -3.95
C GLY A 316 -25.76 9.78 -2.62
N ASP A 317 -24.54 9.49 -2.17
CA ASP A 317 -24.26 8.89 -0.85
C ASP A 317 -25.13 7.63 -0.61
N ASN A 318 -25.18 6.73 -1.60
CA ASN A 318 -26.07 5.57 -1.58
C ASN A 318 -25.62 4.47 -0.60
N GLN A 319 -24.31 4.39 -0.39
CA GLN A 319 -23.64 3.57 0.61
C GLN A 319 -22.64 4.46 1.35
N LEU A 320 -22.28 4.12 2.58
CA LEU A 320 -21.29 4.88 3.33
C LEU A 320 -19.88 4.55 2.85
N SER A 321 -19.17 5.57 2.38
CA SER A 321 -17.72 5.55 2.19
C SER A 321 -16.99 5.51 3.53
N MET A 322 -15.83 4.87 3.59
CA MET A 322 -14.97 4.94 4.76
C MET A 322 -14.29 6.30 4.91
N ASP A 323 -14.13 6.79 6.14
CA ASP A 323 -13.25 7.93 6.42
C ASP A 323 -11.79 7.47 6.60
N ASN A 324 -11.15 7.08 5.48
CA ASN A 324 -9.77 6.58 5.50
C ASN A 324 -8.77 7.65 6.01
N LYS A 325 -9.03 8.94 5.77
CA LYS A 325 -8.24 10.06 6.28
C LYS A 325 -8.24 10.12 7.81
N LEU A 326 -9.41 9.95 8.43
CA LEU A 326 -9.51 9.86 9.88
C LEU A 326 -8.80 8.60 10.40
N ARG A 327 -8.98 7.44 9.75
CA ARG A 327 -8.30 6.20 10.14
C ARG A 327 -6.78 6.35 10.13
N LEU A 328 -6.20 6.94 9.08
CA LEU A 328 -4.77 7.24 9.01
C LEU A 328 -4.33 8.23 10.10
N SER A 329 -5.15 9.25 10.36
CA SER A 329 -4.90 10.19 11.45
C SER A 329 -4.84 9.47 12.80
N LEU A 330 -5.81 8.60 13.09
CA LEU A 330 -5.84 7.77 14.29
C LEU A 330 -4.58 6.89 14.39
N LYS A 331 -4.18 6.26 13.29
CA LYS A 331 -2.99 5.41 13.23
C LYS A 331 -1.74 6.19 13.64
N TYR A 332 -1.40 7.23 12.89
CA TYR A 332 -0.14 7.96 13.08
C TYR A 332 -0.09 8.80 14.36
N SER A 333 -1.24 9.18 14.91
CA SER A 333 -1.31 10.04 16.09
C SER A 333 -1.49 9.27 17.40
N LEU A 334 -2.00 8.03 17.36
CA LEU A 334 -2.29 7.25 18.58
C LEU A 334 -1.70 5.84 18.57
N THR A 335 -1.77 5.11 17.45
CA THR A 335 -1.48 3.66 17.45
C THR A 335 -0.03 3.30 17.19
N MET A 336 0.73 4.17 16.51
CA MET A 336 2.17 4.02 16.30
C MET A 336 2.96 4.16 17.61
N PRO A 337 4.19 3.60 17.74
CA PRO A 337 5.08 3.88 18.88
C PRO A 337 5.44 5.38 18.95
N THR A 338 5.99 5.85 20.08
CA THR A 338 6.40 7.27 20.25
C THR A 338 7.52 7.65 19.28
N VAL A 339 8.42 6.70 19.00
CA VAL A 339 9.41 6.74 17.93
C VAL A 339 9.40 5.38 17.25
N ASP A 340 9.27 5.34 15.93
CA ASP A 340 9.28 4.09 15.17
C ASP A 340 10.69 3.54 14.93
N GLN A 341 10.79 2.37 14.31
CA GLN A 341 12.07 1.73 13.98
C GLN A 341 12.96 2.53 13.02
N TYR A 342 12.42 3.53 12.33
CA TYR A 342 13.13 4.41 11.41
C TYR A 342 13.52 5.74 12.06
N GLY A 343 13.19 5.95 13.34
CA GLY A 343 13.47 7.18 14.07
C GLY A 343 12.43 8.28 13.88
N ASN A 344 11.30 8.00 13.21
CA ASN A 344 10.22 8.96 13.04
C ASN A 344 9.41 9.09 14.33
N LYS A 345 9.11 10.33 14.73
CA LYS A 345 8.28 10.61 15.91
C LYS A 345 6.79 10.43 15.56
N ARG A 346 6.01 9.92 16.52
CA ARG A 346 4.53 9.88 16.46
C ARG A 346 3.98 11.27 16.13
N SER A 347 2.96 11.33 15.26
CA SER A 347 2.28 12.59 14.93
C SER A 347 1.59 13.19 16.17
N GLY A 348 1.39 14.52 16.19
CA GLY A 348 0.48 15.16 17.14
C GLY A 348 -0.99 14.86 16.85
N LEU A 349 -1.91 15.39 17.67
CA LEU A 349 -3.36 15.13 17.61
C LEU A 349 -4.13 16.13 16.74
N GLU A 350 -3.46 17.16 16.21
CA GLU A 350 -4.00 18.19 15.33
C GLU A 350 -4.77 17.62 14.11
N PRO A 351 -4.35 16.52 13.47
CA PRO A 351 -5.07 15.96 12.34
C PRO A 351 -6.53 15.58 12.64
N PHE A 352 -6.90 15.29 13.89
CA PHE A 352 -8.27 14.90 14.25
C PHE A 352 -9.29 16.02 14.02
N LEU A 353 -8.82 17.28 13.96
CA LEU A 353 -9.67 18.44 13.77
C LEU A 353 -10.15 18.54 12.31
N THR A 354 -9.28 18.21 11.34
CA THR A 354 -9.49 18.59 9.92
C THR A 354 -9.06 17.54 8.88
N ASN A 355 -8.20 16.57 9.23
CA ASN A 355 -7.80 15.49 8.31
C ASN A 355 -8.77 14.31 8.39
N SER A 356 -10.00 14.57 7.97
CA SER A 356 -11.17 13.69 7.97
C SER A 356 -12.12 14.18 6.88
N LEU A 357 -13.11 13.37 6.51
CA LEU A 357 -14.22 13.84 5.68
C LEU A 357 -15.06 14.94 6.35
N VAL A 358 -14.88 15.16 7.66
CA VAL A 358 -15.60 16.17 8.45
C VAL A 358 -14.63 17.02 9.29
N ASP A 359 -14.70 18.34 9.13
CA ASP A 359 -14.04 19.30 10.02
C ASP A 359 -14.81 19.41 11.34
N ARG A 360 -14.16 19.06 12.45
CA ARG A 360 -14.76 19.01 13.79
C ARG A 360 -14.28 20.12 14.72
N THR A 361 -13.59 21.13 14.20
CA THR A 361 -13.19 22.32 14.99
C THR A 361 -14.42 23.01 15.61
N GLN A 362 -15.46 23.21 14.80
CA GLN A 362 -16.76 23.75 15.16
C GLN A 362 -17.86 23.13 14.29
N ASP A 363 -18.23 21.87 14.55
CA ASP A 363 -19.29 21.18 13.82
C ASP A 363 -20.65 21.44 14.49
N ASN A 364 -21.38 22.42 13.95
CA ASN A 364 -22.65 22.92 14.49
C ASN A 364 -23.84 22.82 13.52
N THR A 365 -23.71 22.05 12.44
CA THR A 365 -24.73 21.89 11.38
C THR A 365 -25.25 20.45 11.31
N GLU A 366 -26.27 20.20 10.49
CA GLU A 366 -26.77 18.86 10.15
C GLU A 366 -27.08 18.81 8.66
N ASN A 367 -26.93 17.65 8.02
CA ASN A 367 -27.13 17.40 6.59
C ASN A 367 -26.21 18.25 5.69
N THR A 368 -25.03 18.59 6.18
CA THR A 368 -24.01 19.36 5.44
C THR A 368 -22.73 18.55 5.23
N ALA A 369 -22.34 17.78 6.24
CA ALA A 369 -21.20 16.87 6.14
C ALA A 369 -21.56 15.67 5.27
N ARG A 370 -20.52 15.05 4.71
CA ARG A 370 -20.66 13.82 3.93
C ARG A 370 -20.98 12.64 4.87
N PRO A 371 -22.04 11.87 4.64
CA PRO A 371 -22.25 10.59 5.32
C PRO A 371 -21.03 9.69 5.14
N ASN A 372 -20.56 9.09 6.22
CA ASN A 372 -19.40 8.19 6.22
C ASN A 372 -19.51 7.20 7.38
N TYR A 373 -18.69 6.16 7.34
CA TYR A 373 -18.38 5.36 8.52
C TYR A 373 -16.90 5.47 8.89
N SER A 374 -16.59 5.28 10.17
CA SER A 374 -15.22 5.36 10.69
C SER A 374 -14.90 4.17 11.58
N PHE A 375 -13.66 3.69 11.51
CA PHE A 375 -13.18 2.54 12.29
C PHE A 375 -11.74 2.74 12.75
N VAL A 376 -11.30 1.91 13.70
CA VAL A 376 -9.94 1.91 14.24
C VAL A 376 -9.09 0.82 13.58
N ARG A 377 -9.60 -0.41 13.65
CA ARG A 377 -9.06 -1.62 13.02
C ARG A 377 -10.19 -2.36 12.33
N ALA A 378 -9.84 -3.33 11.51
CA ALA A 378 -10.77 -4.25 10.85
C ALA A 378 -10.10 -5.64 10.76
N HIS A 379 -10.83 -6.66 10.32
CA HIS A 379 -10.31 -8.03 10.18
C HIS A 379 -9.06 -8.11 9.27
N ASP A 380 -8.94 -7.21 8.30
CA ASP A 380 -7.91 -7.09 7.28
C ASP A 380 -6.97 -5.87 7.47
N SER A 381 -7.40 -4.86 8.23
CA SER A 381 -6.60 -3.66 8.55
C SER A 381 -5.99 -3.72 9.95
N GLU A 382 -4.65 -3.70 10.03
CA GLU A 382 -3.86 -3.67 11.28
C GLU A 382 -3.96 -4.97 12.12
N VAL A 383 -4.32 -6.10 11.49
CA VAL A 383 -4.31 -7.45 12.08
C VAL A 383 -3.47 -8.40 11.23
N GLN A 384 -3.93 -8.74 10.02
CA GLN A 384 -3.26 -9.74 9.18
C GLN A 384 -1.83 -9.34 8.79
N THR A 385 -1.60 -8.04 8.53
CA THR A 385 -0.28 -7.49 8.21
C THR A 385 0.67 -7.56 9.40
N VAL A 386 0.16 -7.36 10.62
CA VAL A 386 0.94 -7.49 11.86
C VAL A 386 1.31 -8.95 12.12
N ILE A 387 0.39 -9.88 11.89
CA ILE A 387 0.67 -11.32 12.00
C ILE A 387 1.71 -11.74 10.95
N ALA A 388 1.57 -11.29 9.70
CA ALA A 388 2.56 -11.52 8.64
C ALA A 388 3.94 -10.95 9.02
N GLU A 389 3.99 -9.75 9.61
CA GLU A 389 5.22 -9.11 10.09
C GLU A 389 5.88 -9.92 11.21
N ILE A 390 5.11 -10.38 12.21
CA ILE A 390 5.61 -11.25 13.28
C ILE A 390 6.20 -12.54 12.70
N ILE A 391 5.52 -13.16 11.73
CA ILE A 391 6.01 -14.36 11.07
C ILE A 391 7.36 -14.08 10.41
N LYS A 392 7.45 -13.06 9.55
CA LYS A 392 8.69 -12.69 8.86
C LYS A 392 9.82 -12.35 9.84
N GLN A 393 9.56 -11.58 10.87
CA GLN A 393 10.63 -11.06 11.73
C GLN A 393 11.05 -12.01 12.85
N LYS A 394 10.15 -12.86 13.35
CA LYS A 394 10.38 -13.65 14.57
C LYS A 394 10.30 -15.16 14.38
N ILE A 395 9.70 -15.64 13.29
CA ILE A 395 9.41 -17.07 13.11
C ILE A 395 10.13 -17.63 11.88
N ASP A 396 9.89 -17.07 10.70
CA ASP A 396 10.48 -17.51 9.44
C ASP A 396 10.72 -16.30 8.49
N PRO A 397 11.97 -15.80 8.41
CA PRO A 397 12.34 -14.70 7.52
C PRO A 397 12.15 -14.96 6.02
N ASN A 398 11.98 -16.22 5.61
CA ASN A 398 11.75 -16.56 4.21
C ASN A 398 10.25 -16.69 3.87
N ALA A 399 9.37 -16.64 4.88
CA ALA A 399 7.93 -16.68 4.65
C ALA A 399 7.45 -15.36 4.00
N ASP A 400 6.44 -15.44 3.14
CA ASP A 400 5.77 -14.25 2.62
C ASP A 400 4.80 -13.62 3.64
N GLY A 401 4.52 -14.33 4.74
CA GLY A 401 3.62 -13.95 5.83
C GLY A 401 2.12 -14.09 5.53
N LEU A 402 1.73 -14.24 4.26
CA LEU A 402 0.33 -14.26 3.80
C LEU A 402 -0.13 -15.65 3.33
N THR A 403 0.78 -16.61 3.19
CA THR A 403 0.46 -18.04 3.07
C THR A 403 1.08 -18.84 4.24
N PRO A 404 0.73 -18.52 5.51
CA PRO A 404 1.37 -19.15 6.66
C PRO A 404 0.84 -20.55 6.93
N THR A 405 1.70 -21.42 7.49
CA THR A 405 1.24 -22.67 8.10
C THR A 405 0.46 -22.41 9.40
N MET A 406 -0.40 -23.36 9.81
CA MET A 406 -1.11 -23.25 11.08
C MET A 406 -0.17 -23.16 12.30
N ASP A 407 0.99 -23.81 12.25
CA ASP A 407 2.00 -23.73 13.31
C ASP A 407 2.64 -22.32 13.38
N GLN A 408 2.93 -21.70 12.23
CA GLN A 408 3.39 -20.32 12.16
C GLN A 408 2.34 -19.35 12.71
N LEU A 409 1.06 -19.52 12.33
CA LEU A 409 -0.04 -18.70 12.87
C LEU A 409 -0.15 -18.82 14.39
N LYS A 410 -0.11 -20.05 14.92
CA LYS A 410 -0.18 -20.28 16.37
C LYS A 410 0.98 -19.60 17.10
N ALA A 411 2.22 -19.77 16.62
CA ALA A 411 3.39 -19.13 17.20
C ALA A 411 3.31 -17.59 17.08
N ALA A 412 2.78 -17.06 15.98
CA ALA A 412 2.58 -15.63 15.81
C ALA A 412 1.58 -15.06 16.82
N PHE A 413 0.48 -15.77 17.09
CA PHE A 413 -0.51 -15.35 18.07
C PHE A 413 -0.02 -15.42 19.52
N GLU A 414 0.89 -16.33 19.86
CA GLU A 414 1.56 -16.31 21.16
C GLU A 414 2.35 -15.01 21.37
N ILE A 415 3.06 -14.54 20.33
CA ILE A 415 3.79 -13.28 20.35
C ILE A 415 2.83 -12.08 20.36
N TYR A 416 1.85 -12.06 19.45
CA TYR A 416 0.88 -10.98 19.30
C TYR A 416 0.09 -10.73 20.59
N ASN A 417 -0.48 -11.77 21.19
CA ASN A 417 -1.27 -11.65 22.40
C ASN A 417 -0.42 -11.23 23.61
N ALA A 418 0.82 -11.72 23.72
CA ALA A 418 1.75 -11.29 24.76
C ALA A 418 2.18 -9.83 24.57
N ASP A 419 2.38 -9.39 23.32
CA ASP A 419 2.73 -8.01 22.99
C ASP A 419 1.60 -7.03 23.27
N GLN A 420 0.34 -7.43 23.00
CA GLN A 420 -0.86 -6.62 23.28
C GLN A 420 -0.96 -6.21 24.76
N LEU A 421 -0.41 -7.02 25.67
CA LEU A 421 -0.39 -6.77 27.12
C LEU A 421 0.78 -5.90 27.59
N LYS A 422 1.76 -5.59 26.73
CA LYS A 422 2.91 -4.76 27.09
C LYS A 422 2.55 -3.27 27.09
N THR A 423 3.27 -2.52 27.91
CA THR A 423 3.31 -1.05 27.86
C THR A 423 4.07 -0.57 26.63
N ASN A 424 5.26 -1.12 26.40
CA ASN A 424 6.05 -0.89 25.19
C ASN A 424 5.80 -2.08 24.26
N LYS A 425 4.92 -1.87 23.29
CA LYS A 425 4.53 -2.82 22.26
C LYS A 425 5.53 -2.79 21.12
N GLU A 426 5.88 -3.96 20.61
CA GLU A 426 6.76 -4.12 19.45
C GLU A 426 5.96 -4.20 18.15
N PHE A 427 4.78 -4.82 18.19
CA PHE A 427 3.97 -5.12 17.00
C PHE A 427 2.55 -4.57 17.10
N THR A 428 1.94 -4.67 18.29
CA THR A 428 0.54 -4.33 18.50
C THR A 428 0.31 -2.83 18.72
N GLN A 429 -0.90 -2.37 18.42
CA GLN A 429 -1.26 -0.95 18.41
C GLN A 429 -1.31 -0.34 19.82
N TYR A 430 -0.80 0.89 19.95
CA TYR A 430 -0.95 1.72 21.15
C TYR A 430 -2.33 2.41 21.21
N ASN A 431 -2.74 2.84 22.40
CA ASN A 431 -3.85 3.79 22.60
C ASN A 431 -5.22 3.39 21.97
N ILE A 432 -5.53 2.09 21.83
CA ILE A 432 -6.82 1.64 21.29
C ILE A 432 -8.04 2.27 22.01
N PRO A 433 -8.09 2.38 23.35
CA PRO A 433 -9.18 3.10 24.02
C PRO A 433 -9.31 4.59 23.62
N SER A 434 -8.20 5.27 23.29
CA SER A 434 -8.22 6.67 22.87
C SER A 434 -8.76 6.84 21.45
N THR A 435 -8.48 5.90 20.54
CA THR A 435 -9.07 5.93 19.20
C THR A 435 -10.58 5.71 19.27
N TYR A 436 -11.05 4.75 20.08
CA TYR A 436 -12.49 4.54 20.32
C TYR A 436 -13.18 5.71 21.00
N ALA A 437 -12.55 6.36 21.98
CA ALA A 437 -13.10 7.57 22.59
C ALA A 437 -13.32 8.68 21.56
N THR A 438 -12.49 8.75 20.51
CA THR A 438 -12.65 9.69 19.40
C THR A 438 -13.84 9.29 18.53
N ILE A 439 -13.81 8.10 17.90
CA ILE A 439 -14.85 7.72 16.91
C ILE A 439 -16.24 7.54 17.55
N LEU A 440 -16.34 7.12 18.82
CA LEU A 440 -17.62 6.97 19.51
C LEU A 440 -18.19 8.30 20.00
N THR A 441 -17.42 9.39 19.99
CA THR A 441 -17.91 10.73 20.37
C THR A 441 -17.97 11.72 19.21
N ASN A 442 -17.37 11.39 18.06
CA ASN A 442 -17.47 12.17 16.84
C ASN A 442 -18.93 12.33 16.37
N LYS A 443 -19.22 13.53 15.89
CA LYS A 443 -20.42 13.89 15.14
C LYS A 443 -20.17 13.61 13.65
N ASP A 444 -21.25 13.43 12.90
CA ASP A 444 -21.28 13.25 11.45
C ASP A 444 -20.47 12.02 11.00
N THR A 445 -20.69 10.89 11.68
CA THR A 445 -20.08 9.60 11.34
C THR A 445 -20.87 8.44 11.96
N VAL A 446 -20.92 7.31 11.25
CA VAL A 446 -21.35 6.03 11.80
C VAL A 446 -20.09 5.27 12.27
N PRO A 447 -19.82 5.16 13.59
CA PRO A 447 -18.67 4.39 14.04
C PRO A 447 -18.90 2.90 13.83
N ARG A 448 -17.86 2.21 13.36
CA ARG A 448 -17.76 0.75 13.31
C ARG A 448 -16.80 0.26 14.38
N VAL A 449 -17.27 -0.69 15.20
CA VAL A 449 -16.48 -1.34 16.25
C VAL A 449 -16.02 -2.70 15.75
N TYR A 450 -14.74 -2.98 15.93
CA TYR A 450 -14.13 -4.25 15.52
C TYR A 450 -14.19 -5.29 16.65
N TYR A 451 -14.56 -6.53 16.31
CA TYR A 451 -14.59 -7.67 17.23
C TYR A 451 -13.27 -7.84 17.99
N GLY A 452 -12.12 -7.80 17.30
CA GLY A 452 -10.80 -8.03 17.90
C GLY A 452 -10.32 -6.93 18.84
N ASP A 453 -11.06 -5.83 18.97
CA ASP A 453 -10.82 -4.80 19.99
C ASP A 453 -11.66 -5.03 21.25
N LEU A 454 -12.73 -5.83 21.19
CA LEU A 454 -13.50 -6.27 22.36
C LEU A 454 -13.04 -7.64 22.86
N TYR A 455 -12.70 -8.54 21.95
CA TYR A 455 -12.26 -9.91 22.22
C TYR A 455 -10.90 -10.16 21.58
N THR A 456 -10.22 -11.24 21.93
CA THR A 456 -8.96 -11.60 21.25
C THR A 456 -9.23 -11.97 19.78
N ASP A 457 -8.31 -11.59 18.89
CA ASP A 457 -8.42 -11.86 17.45
C ASP A 457 -8.45 -13.37 17.12
N ASN A 458 -7.79 -14.21 17.93
CA ASN A 458 -7.84 -15.67 17.81
C ASN A 458 -8.59 -16.34 18.97
N GLY A 459 -8.80 -17.66 18.85
CA GLY A 459 -9.56 -18.44 19.82
C GLY A 459 -11.03 -18.62 19.43
N GLN A 460 -11.80 -19.32 20.28
CA GLN A 460 -13.24 -19.47 20.12
C GLN A 460 -13.96 -18.11 20.22
N TYR A 461 -15.05 -17.95 19.48
CA TYR A 461 -15.77 -16.68 19.38
C TYR A 461 -16.25 -16.16 20.75
N MET A 462 -15.89 -14.91 21.07
CA MET A 462 -16.14 -14.22 22.35
C MET A 462 -15.54 -14.91 23.60
N ALA A 463 -14.61 -15.85 23.46
CA ALA A 463 -14.09 -16.62 24.60
C ALA A 463 -13.22 -15.79 25.55
N ASN A 464 -12.36 -14.92 25.02
CA ASN A 464 -11.46 -14.08 25.81
C ASN A 464 -11.67 -12.62 25.46
N LYS A 465 -11.84 -11.79 26.49
CA LYS A 465 -11.91 -10.33 26.34
C LYS A 465 -10.52 -9.78 26.04
N SER A 466 -10.46 -8.77 25.18
CA SER A 466 -9.25 -7.98 24.97
C SER A 466 -8.93 -7.15 26.23
N PRO A 467 -7.71 -6.59 26.34
CA PRO A 467 -7.36 -5.63 27.38
C PRO A 467 -8.18 -4.33 27.30
N TYR A 468 -8.90 -4.09 26.21
CA TYR A 468 -9.62 -2.84 25.94
C TYR A 468 -11.13 -2.95 26.19
N TYR A 469 -11.65 -4.17 26.39
CA TYR A 469 -13.08 -4.47 26.51
C TYR A 469 -13.82 -3.51 27.44
N ASP A 470 -13.36 -3.34 28.68
CA ASP A 470 -14.10 -2.57 29.68
C ASP A 470 -14.19 -1.08 29.30
N ALA A 471 -13.16 -0.54 28.65
CA ALA A 471 -13.13 0.85 28.21
C ALA A 471 -14.11 1.06 27.05
N ILE A 472 -14.10 0.17 26.05
CA ILE A 472 -14.97 0.25 24.87
C ILE A 472 -16.43 -0.04 25.23
N ASP A 473 -16.71 -1.06 26.06
CA ASP A 473 -18.04 -1.36 26.62
C ASP A 473 -18.63 -0.12 27.32
N THR A 474 -17.81 0.54 28.13
CA THR A 474 -18.22 1.74 28.86
C THR A 474 -18.46 2.93 27.92
N LEU A 475 -17.63 3.11 26.88
CA LEU A 475 -17.81 4.17 25.88
C LEU A 475 -19.06 3.94 25.02
N LEU A 476 -19.34 2.71 24.60
CA LEU A 476 -20.53 2.37 23.81
C LEU A 476 -21.82 2.66 24.57
N LYS A 477 -21.91 2.20 25.82
CA LYS A 477 -23.04 2.51 26.72
C LYS A 477 -23.16 4.01 26.98
N SER A 478 -22.03 4.71 27.12
CA SER A 478 -22.02 6.16 27.32
C SER A 478 -22.44 6.91 26.07
N ARG A 479 -22.10 6.42 24.87
CA ARG A 479 -22.52 6.99 23.59
C ARG A 479 -24.04 7.07 23.52
N MET A 480 -24.72 5.94 23.74
CA MET A 480 -26.19 5.90 23.79
C MET A 480 -26.76 6.90 24.81
N LYS A 481 -26.16 6.98 25.99
CA LYS A 481 -26.73 7.76 27.10
C LYS A 481 -26.45 9.27 27.00
N TYR A 482 -25.35 9.69 26.40
CA TYR A 482 -24.85 11.07 26.51
C TYR A 482 -24.50 11.73 25.16
N VAL A 483 -24.05 11.00 24.15
CA VAL A 483 -23.45 11.59 22.93
C VAL A 483 -24.56 12.06 21.98
N SER A 484 -24.69 13.38 21.83
CA SER A 484 -25.61 14.04 20.90
C SER A 484 -25.28 15.54 20.79
N GLY A 485 -25.96 16.26 19.91
CA GLY A 485 -25.76 17.69 19.68
C GLY A 485 -24.48 18.00 18.89
N GLY A 486 -24.19 19.28 18.73
CA GLY A 486 -23.00 19.76 18.00
C GLY A 486 -21.70 19.38 18.68
N GLN A 487 -20.59 19.53 17.94
CA GLN A 487 -19.26 19.20 18.38
C GLN A 487 -18.30 20.39 18.28
N SER A 488 -17.37 20.46 19.23
CA SER A 488 -16.17 21.28 19.06
C SER A 488 -14.96 20.49 19.53
N MET A 489 -13.95 20.41 18.66
CA MET A 489 -12.61 19.93 18.97
C MET A 489 -11.62 21.08 18.95
N ASN A 490 -10.70 21.08 19.92
CA ASN A 490 -9.66 22.09 19.98
C ASN A 490 -8.37 21.53 20.58
N MET A 491 -7.24 22.08 20.16
CA MET A 491 -5.93 21.83 20.74
C MET A 491 -5.57 22.90 21.77
N GLN A 492 -5.02 22.47 22.90
CA GLN A 492 -4.45 23.34 23.92
C GLN A 492 -2.99 22.93 24.16
N TYR A 493 -2.07 23.88 24.02
CA TYR A 493 -0.63 23.64 24.23
C TYR A 493 -0.22 24.17 25.59
N MET A 494 0.30 23.27 26.42
CA MET A 494 0.69 23.59 27.79
C MET A 494 2.11 24.15 27.85
N GLN A 495 2.38 24.98 28.86
CA GLN A 495 3.75 25.34 29.19
C GLN A 495 4.54 24.10 29.57
N GLY A 496 3.95 23.15 30.29
CA GLY A 496 4.61 21.92 30.72
C GLY A 496 5.56 22.12 31.91
N ASP A 497 5.78 21.06 32.68
CA ASP A 497 6.73 21.05 33.78
C ASP A 497 8.16 21.34 33.29
N ALA A 498 8.95 22.02 34.12
CA ALA A 498 10.31 22.43 33.77
C ALA A 498 11.25 21.24 33.48
N ASN A 499 10.93 20.05 33.97
CA ASN A 499 11.72 18.84 33.74
C ASN A 499 11.31 18.08 32.47
N MET A 500 10.28 18.53 31.74
CA MET A 500 9.98 17.96 30.42
C MET A 500 11.03 18.40 29.40
N ALA A 501 11.41 17.50 28.49
CA ALA A 501 12.29 17.83 27.38
C ALA A 501 11.72 19.01 26.55
N SER A 502 12.60 19.89 26.07
CA SER A 502 12.22 21.13 25.37
C SER A 502 11.49 20.87 24.05
N ASP A 503 11.75 19.73 23.42
CA ASP A 503 11.11 19.27 22.17
C ASP A 503 9.95 18.28 22.40
N SER A 504 9.56 18.06 23.67
CA SER A 504 8.45 17.16 24.01
C SER A 504 7.12 17.76 23.56
N TYR A 505 6.25 16.92 23.00
CA TYR A 505 4.91 17.33 22.57
C TYR A 505 4.03 17.68 23.78
N ARG A 506 3.49 18.91 23.81
CA ARG A 506 2.69 19.45 24.94
C ARG A 506 1.23 19.73 24.56
N GLY A 507 0.78 19.14 23.46
CA GLY A 507 -0.58 19.29 22.96
C GLY A 507 -1.58 18.39 23.71
N ILE A 508 -2.71 18.97 24.07
CA ILE A 508 -3.86 18.29 24.67
C ILE A 508 -5.08 18.60 23.80
N LEU A 509 -5.69 17.55 23.25
CA LEU A 509 -6.94 17.63 22.52
C LEU A 509 -8.11 17.65 23.51
N THR A 510 -9.04 18.57 23.31
CA THR A 510 -10.33 18.59 24.01
C THR A 510 -11.46 18.52 22.98
N SER A 511 -12.32 17.51 23.08
CA SER A 511 -13.50 17.30 22.23
C SER A 511 -14.76 17.35 23.09
N VAL A 512 -15.76 18.13 22.67
CA VAL A 512 -17.01 18.31 23.40
C VAL A 512 -18.19 17.99 22.50
N ARG A 513 -19.14 17.21 23.02
CA ARG A 513 -20.52 17.11 22.50
C ARG A 513 -21.47 17.78 23.49
N TYR A 514 -22.35 18.65 23.01
CA TYR A 514 -23.18 19.50 23.87
C TYR A 514 -24.50 18.87 24.33
N GLY A 515 -24.87 17.70 23.82
CA GLY A 515 -26.16 17.06 24.13
C GLY A 515 -27.31 17.52 23.23
N LYS A 516 -28.38 16.72 23.18
CA LYS A 516 -29.48 16.89 22.21
C LYS A 516 -30.14 18.25 22.34
N GLY A 517 -30.14 19.05 21.27
CA GLY A 517 -30.73 20.39 21.23
C GLY A 517 -29.79 21.55 21.59
N ALA A 518 -28.48 21.29 21.69
CA ALA A 518 -27.44 22.31 21.65
C ALA A 518 -26.44 21.96 20.54
N MET A 519 -26.19 22.89 19.61
CA MET A 519 -25.25 22.73 18.50
C MET A 519 -23.94 23.49 18.73
N SER A 520 -23.93 24.44 19.66
CA SER A 520 -22.73 25.21 20.01
C SER A 520 -22.65 25.48 21.51
N ALA A 521 -21.48 25.89 21.98
CA ALA A 521 -21.26 26.31 23.37
C ALA A 521 -22.18 27.48 23.82
N LYS A 522 -22.77 28.23 22.88
CA LYS A 522 -23.64 29.39 23.19
C LYS A 522 -25.11 28.99 23.39
N ASP A 523 -25.48 27.77 23.03
CA ASP A 523 -26.86 27.33 23.12
C ASP A 523 -27.24 27.05 24.57
N LYS A 524 -28.44 27.47 24.97
CA LYS A 524 -28.97 27.23 26.32
C LYS A 524 -29.50 25.80 26.51
N GLY A 525 -29.59 25.03 25.42
CA GLY A 525 -30.14 23.69 25.41
C GLY A 525 -31.62 23.62 25.78
N ASN A 526 -32.08 22.39 25.98
CA ASN A 526 -33.40 22.03 26.48
C ASN A 526 -33.27 21.15 27.73
N LYS A 527 -34.40 20.60 28.22
CA LYS A 527 -34.43 19.75 29.41
C LYS A 527 -33.56 18.49 29.29
N ASN A 528 -33.52 17.89 28.11
CA ASN A 528 -32.74 16.67 27.85
C ASN A 528 -31.25 16.99 27.75
N THR A 529 -30.90 18.13 27.14
CA THR A 529 -29.50 18.59 27.01
C THR A 529 -28.79 18.57 28.35
N ARG A 530 -29.45 19.02 29.43
CA ARG A 530 -28.81 19.20 30.74
C ARG A 530 -28.04 17.97 31.22
N THR A 531 -28.56 16.75 31.07
CA THR A 531 -27.90 15.52 31.54
C THR A 531 -27.28 14.70 30.41
N GLN A 532 -27.12 15.29 29.23
CA GLN A 532 -26.42 14.72 28.07
C GLN A 532 -25.13 15.50 27.79
N GLY A 533 -24.43 15.17 26.72
CA GLY A 533 -23.13 15.74 26.38
C GLY A 533 -21.97 14.99 27.03
N ILE A 534 -20.80 15.10 26.41
CA ILE A 534 -19.57 14.44 26.86
C ILE A 534 -18.37 15.33 26.54
N ALA A 535 -17.38 15.32 27.42
CA ALA A 535 -16.05 15.85 27.17
C ALA A 535 -15.06 14.71 27.04
N VAL A 536 -14.19 14.75 26.04
CA VAL A 536 -13.05 13.85 25.88
C VAL A 536 -11.78 14.71 25.90
N ILE A 537 -10.81 14.30 26.71
CA ILE A 537 -9.51 14.97 26.89
C ILE A 537 -8.42 13.95 26.56
N GLN A 538 -7.54 14.27 25.61
CA GLN A 538 -6.50 13.35 25.14
C GLN A 538 -5.14 14.02 24.99
N SER A 539 -4.10 13.28 25.30
CA SER A 539 -2.74 13.54 24.84
C SER A 539 -2.10 12.22 24.45
N ASN A 540 -1.17 12.24 23.51
CA ASN A 540 -0.42 11.06 23.07
C ASN A 540 1.03 11.04 23.58
N ASN A 541 1.35 11.94 24.52
CA ASN A 541 2.65 12.02 25.17
C ASN A 541 2.60 11.34 26.56
N PRO A 542 3.21 10.16 26.74
CA PRO A 542 3.24 9.48 28.04
C PRO A 542 4.00 10.26 29.12
N ASP A 543 4.88 11.18 28.75
CA ASP A 543 5.68 11.99 29.68
C ASP A 543 5.04 13.36 29.98
N LEU A 544 3.81 13.60 29.52
CA LEU A 544 3.10 14.86 29.73
C LEU A 544 3.00 15.19 31.23
N LYS A 545 3.50 16.36 31.63
CA LYS A 545 3.36 16.90 32.98
C LYS A 545 2.99 18.38 32.88
N LEU A 546 1.85 18.75 33.43
CA LEU A 546 1.43 20.15 33.48
C LEU A 546 2.25 20.92 34.52
N SER A 547 2.57 22.18 34.24
CA SER A 547 3.12 23.09 35.24
C SER A 547 2.06 23.51 36.27
N GLN A 548 2.48 24.14 37.37
CA GLN A 548 1.57 24.65 38.39
C GLN A 548 0.60 25.72 37.86
N THR A 549 0.97 26.42 36.78
CA THR A 549 0.18 27.47 36.14
C THR A 549 -0.68 26.97 34.98
N ASP A 550 -0.40 25.78 34.44
CA ASP A 550 -1.17 25.22 33.33
C ASP A 550 -2.59 24.89 33.74
N ARG A 551 -3.54 25.23 32.86
CA ARG A 551 -4.96 24.91 33.02
C ARG A 551 -5.50 24.41 31.71
N VAL A 552 -6.08 23.22 31.71
CA VAL A 552 -6.84 22.70 30.57
C VAL A 552 -8.30 23.05 30.79
N VAL A 553 -8.87 23.82 29.86
CA VAL A 553 -10.24 24.33 29.98
C VAL A 553 -11.12 23.65 28.95
N VAL A 554 -12.14 22.92 29.39
CA VAL A 554 -13.12 22.28 28.50
C VAL A 554 -14.43 23.04 28.57
N ASN A 555 -14.81 23.68 27.47
CA ASN A 555 -16.05 24.46 27.40
C ASN A 555 -17.24 23.57 27.08
N MET A 556 -17.95 23.11 28.13
CA MET A 556 -19.21 22.35 27.99
C MET A 556 -20.39 23.20 27.54
N GLY A 557 -20.25 24.53 27.47
CA GLY A 557 -21.26 25.44 26.98
C GLY A 557 -22.33 25.84 28.00
N LEU A 558 -23.14 26.84 27.62
CA LEU A 558 -24.09 27.52 28.50
C LEU A 558 -25.22 26.61 29.01
N ALA A 559 -25.58 25.57 28.26
CA ALA A 559 -26.52 24.53 28.71
C ALA A 559 -26.03 23.81 29.99
N HIS A 560 -24.72 23.80 30.22
CA HIS A 560 -24.04 23.03 31.25
C HIS A 560 -23.42 23.87 32.35
N ARG A 561 -23.78 25.15 32.51
CA ARG A 561 -23.28 26.00 33.60
C ARG A 561 -23.60 25.44 35.00
N ASN A 562 -22.69 25.63 35.95
CA ASN A 562 -22.83 25.26 37.36
C ASN A 562 -23.34 23.82 37.55
N GLN A 563 -22.67 22.86 36.92
CA GLN A 563 -23.11 21.47 36.82
C GLN A 563 -22.03 20.51 37.30
N ALA A 564 -22.45 19.49 38.05
CA ALA A 564 -21.58 18.38 38.41
C ALA A 564 -21.35 17.44 37.22
N TYR A 565 -20.09 17.09 37.01
CA TYR A 565 -19.59 16.14 36.03
C TYR A 565 -18.79 15.05 36.75
N ARG A 566 -18.83 13.85 36.18
CA ARG A 566 -18.11 12.68 36.66
C ARG A 566 -17.31 12.04 35.52
N PRO A 567 -16.21 11.35 35.82
CA PRO A 567 -15.48 10.60 34.82
C PRO A 567 -16.26 9.37 34.35
N VAL A 568 -16.08 9.01 33.09
CA VAL A 568 -16.45 7.74 32.46
C VAL A 568 -15.20 6.89 32.26
N LEU A 569 -14.12 7.53 31.83
CA LEU A 569 -12.79 6.96 31.70
C LEU A 569 -11.79 7.90 32.38
N LEU A 570 -10.80 7.34 33.07
CA LEU A 570 -9.64 8.06 33.61
C LEU A 570 -8.37 7.24 33.49
N THR A 571 -7.31 7.84 32.97
CA THR A 571 -5.96 7.26 33.00
C THR A 571 -5.50 7.02 34.43
N THR A 572 -4.93 5.84 34.67
CA THR A 572 -4.23 5.48 35.91
C THR A 572 -2.81 5.05 35.57
N GLN A 573 -1.98 4.80 36.59
CA GLN A 573 -0.61 4.30 36.37
C GLN A 573 -0.61 2.91 35.70
N ASP A 574 -1.58 2.06 36.02
CA ASP A 574 -1.60 0.66 35.56
C ASP A 574 -2.55 0.42 34.36
N GLY A 575 -3.34 1.40 33.94
CA GLY A 575 -4.33 1.23 32.88
C GLY A 575 -5.33 2.39 32.77
N LEU A 576 -6.60 2.04 32.59
CA LEU A 576 -7.76 2.93 32.57
C LEU A 576 -8.79 2.49 33.61
N ALA A 577 -9.21 3.42 34.46
CA ALA A 577 -10.39 3.25 35.30
C ALA A 577 -11.65 3.55 34.50
N THR A 578 -12.66 2.68 34.61
CA THR A 578 -13.96 2.81 33.94
C THR A 578 -15.07 3.00 34.96
N TYR A 579 -16.02 3.90 34.65
CA TYR A 579 -17.15 4.21 35.53
C TYR A 579 -18.44 4.21 34.70
N GLN A 580 -19.36 3.29 35.01
CA GLN A 580 -20.60 3.16 34.23
C GLN A 580 -21.76 3.99 34.82
N ASN A 581 -21.71 4.30 36.11
CA ASN A 581 -22.77 5.03 36.80
C ASN A 581 -22.23 5.95 37.90
N ASP A 582 -23.04 6.96 38.24
CA ASP A 582 -22.67 8.03 39.17
C ASP A 582 -22.35 7.52 40.59
N ALA A 583 -22.99 6.44 41.04
CA ALA A 583 -22.84 5.90 42.40
C ALA A 583 -21.47 5.26 42.64
N THR A 584 -20.77 4.84 41.59
CA THR A 584 -19.44 4.22 41.67
C THR A 584 -18.30 5.23 41.71
N VAL A 585 -18.59 6.52 41.53
CA VAL A 585 -17.57 7.57 41.45
C VAL A 585 -17.30 8.15 42.83
N ALA A 586 -16.03 8.17 43.24
CA ALA A 586 -15.60 8.80 44.47
C ALA A 586 -15.83 10.32 44.42
N THR A 587 -16.25 10.92 45.54
CA THR A 587 -16.65 12.34 45.59
C THR A 587 -15.53 13.31 45.21
N ASN A 588 -14.26 12.94 45.44
CA ASN A 588 -13.09 13.72 45.06
C ASN A 588 -12.82 13.74 43.54
N LEU A 589 -13.44 12.84 42.78
CA LEU A 589 -13.35 12.81 41.31
C LEU A 589 -14.47 13.64 40.65
N ILE A 590 -15.42 14.19 41.41
CA ILE A 590 -16.50 15.00 40.84
C ILE A 590 -15.97 16.42 40.56
N LYS A 591 -16.18 16.91 39.33
CA LYS A 591 -15.82 18.26 38.91
C LYS A 591 -17.07 19.08 38.64
N TYR A 592 -16.97 20.41 38.79
CA TYR A 592 -18.08 21.32 38.53
C TYR A 592 -17.71 22.30 37.44
N THR A 593 -18.63 22.48 36.48
CA THR A 593 -18.51 23.59 35.54
C THR A 593 -18.75 24.92 36.26
N ASN A 594 -18.07 25.97 35.81
CA ASN A 594 -18.29 27.33 36.29
C ASN A 594 -19.56 27.96 35.68
N ALA A 595 -19.76 29.27 35.89
CA ALA A 595 -20.91 30.03 35.37
C ALA A 595 -20.97 30.12 33.84
N ASN A 596 -19.84 29.90 33.16
CA ASN A 596 -19.73 29.85 31.70
C ASN A 596 -19.94 28.44 31.14
N GLY A 597 -20.02 27.41 31.99
CA GLY A 597 -20.08 26.02 31.55
C GLY A 597 -18.72 25.37 31.32
N GLU A 598 -17.64 25.91 31.90
CA GLU A 598 -16.29 25.40 31.68
C GLU A 598 -15.85 24.46 32.80
N LEU A 599 -15.34 23.27 32.44
CA LEU A 599 -14.57 22.41 33.33
C LEU A 599 -13.10 22.81 33.26
N ILE A 600 -12.44 22.91 34.42
CA ILE A 600 -11.04 23.31 34.51
C ILE A 600 -10.26 22.20 35.19
N PHE A 601 -9.18 21.77 34.55
CA PHE A 601 -8.28 20.73 35.01
C PHE A 601 -6.88 21.30 35.20
N ASP A 602 -6.16 20.82 36.21
CA ASP A 602 -4.78 21.21 36.51
C ASP A 602 -3.83 20.01 36.59
N GLN A 603 -2.58 20.25 37.01
CA GLN A 603 -1.53 19.23 37.16
C GLN A 603 -1.90 18.06 38.08
N SER A 604 -2.88 18.21 38.98
CA SER A 604 -3.35 17.12 39.84
C SER A 604 -4.37 16.21 39.14
N ASP A 605 -4.96 16.68 38.04
CA ASP A 605 -5.98 15.96 37.27
C ASP A 605 -5.39 15.27 36.03
N ILE A 606 -4.41 15.91 35.38
CA ILE A 606 -3.85 15.48 34.10
C ILE A 606 -2.36 15.22 34.25
N GLN A 607 -1.99 13.96 34.04
CA GLN A 607 -0.61 13.50 33.94
C GLN A 607 -0.54 12.39 32.90
N GLY A 608 0.44 12.45 32.00
CA GLY A 608 0.73 11.36 31.07
C GLY A 608 1.08 10.07 31.79
N ALA A 609 0.72 8.95 31.20
CA ALA A 609 1.07 7.62 31.65
C ALA A 609 1.49 6.74 30.45
N ALA A 610 2.32 5.75 30.75
CA ALA A 610 2.62 4.66 29.84
C ALA A 610 2.20 3.35 30.51
N ASN A 611 1.17 2.71 29.97
CA ASN A 611 0.66 1.42 30.39
C ASN A 611 0.09 0.67 29.16
N PRO A 612 -0.38 -0.58 29.29
CA PRO A 612 -0.82 -1.38 28.14
C PRO A 612 -2.01 -0.80 27.36
N GLN A 613 -2.82 0.08 27.98
CA GLN A 613 -4.01 0.67 27.37
C GLN A 613 -3.78 2.11 26.88
N VAL A 614 -2.86 2.85 27.52
CA VAL A 614 -2.61 4.27 27.26
C VAL A 614 -1.11 4.57 27.27
N SER A 615 -0.64 5.23 26.22
CA SER A 615 0.67 5.86 26.07
C SER A 615 0.41 7.34 25.78
N GLY A 616 0.16 8.10 26.86
CA GLY A 616 -0.45 9.42 26.79
C GLY A 616 -1.36 9.71 27.98
N TYR A 617 -2.46 10.43 27.73
CA TYR A 617 -3.54 10.67 28.68
C TYR A 617 -4.88 10.52 27.97
N LEU A 618 -5.85 9.92 28.66
CA LEU A 618 -7.24 9.78 28.21
C LEU A 618 -8.18 9.98 29.39
N ALA A 619 -9.10 10.93 29.26
CA ALA A 619 -10.23 11.06 30.15
C ALA A 619 -11.50 11.37 29.36
N ALA A 620 -12.62 10.81 29.81
CA ALA A 620 -13.95 11.14 29.30
C ALA A 620 -14.87 11.52 30.46
N TRP A 621 -15.65 12.58 30.32
CA TRP A 621 -16.45 13.17 31.40
C TRP A 621 -17.88 13.43 30.95
N VAL A 622 -18.85 13.06 31.78
CA VAL A 622 -20.29 13.23 31.50
C VAL A 622 -21.00 13.90 32.67
N PRO A 623 -22.13 14.59 32.42
CA PRO A 623 -22.88 15.22 33.49
C PRO A 623 -23.56 14.19 34.40
N MET A 624 -23.59 14.50 35.70
CA MET A 624 -24.27 13.67 36.70
C MET A 624 -25.79 13.84 36.65
N GLY A 625 -26.50 12.85 37.18
CA GLY A 625 -27.96 12.84 37.33
C GLY A 625 -28.72 12.30 36.12
N ALA A 626 -28.00 11.72 35.14
CA ALA A 626 -28.61 11.05 34.00
C ALA A 626 -29.28 9.73 34.44
N LYS A 627 -30.57 9.60 34.14
CA LYS A 627 -31.35 8.38 34.45
C LYS A 627 -30.76 7.17 33.74
N ASP A 628 -30.92 5.98 34.32
CA ASP A 628 -30.44 4.74 33.68
C ASP A 628 -31.11 4.47 32.33
N SER A 629 -32.37 4.88 32.18
CA SER A 629 -33.12 4.80 30.91
C SER A 629 -32.93 5.99 29.97
N GLN A 630 -31.96 6.88 30.22
CA GLN A 630 -31.70 8.01 29.34
C GLN A 630 -31.10 7.52 28.01
N ASP A 631 -31.65 8.04 26.90
CA ASP A 631 -31.17 7.80 25.55
C ASP A 631 -31.00 9.15 24.83
N ALA A 632 -29.80 9.42 24.32
CA ALA A 632 -29.41 10.64 23.63
C ALA A 632 -29.57 10.54 22.11
N ARG A 633 -29.86 9.35 21.59
CA ARG A 633 -30.07 9.11 20.16
C ARG A 633 -31.28 9.87 19.62
N SER A 634 -31.32 9.99 18.31
CA SER A 634 -32.40 10.64 17.56
C SER A 634 -33.04 9.66 16.61
N ASP A 635 -34.37 9.66 16.58
CA ASP A 635 -35.13 8.91 15.58
C ASP A 635 -34.94 9.54 14.20
N SER A 636 -34.91 8.71 13.18
CA SER A 636 -34.90 9.16 11.79
C SER A 636 -36.18 9.90 11.42
N LYS A 637 -36.06 10.89 10.54
CA LYS A 637 -37.20 11.69 10.07
C LYS A 637 -37.94 10.93 8.96
N THR A 638 -39.27 10.95 9.00
CA THR A 638 -40.15 10.40 7.94
C THR A 638 -40.50 11.43 6.87
N LYS A 639 -39.98 12.66 7.00
CA LYS A 639 -40.21 13.73 6.04
C LYS A 639 -39.54 13.34 4.72
N SER A 640 -40.29 13.44 3.62
CA SER A 640 -39.75 13.18 2.29
C SER A 640 -38.59 14.11 1.97
N VAL A 641 -37.53 13.54 1.40
CA VAL A 641 -36.34 14.22 0.90
C VAL A 641 -36.24 13.98 -0.61
N ASN A 642 -35.83 14.99 -1.39
CA ASN A 642 -35.75 14.95 -2.86
C ASN A 642 -34.51 15.70 -3.37
N ASP A 643 -33.39 15.63 -2.65
CA ASP A 643 -32.13 16.29 -2.98
C ASP A 643 -31.17 15.39 -3.79
N GLY A 644 -31.58 14.15 -4.08
CA GLY A 644 -30.79 13.17 -4.82
C GLY A 644 -29.92 12.27 -3.93
N GLN A 645 -29.83 12.56 -2.63
CA GLN A 645 -29.10 11.73 -1.67
C GLN A 645 -29.98 10.62 -1.07
N THR A 646 -29.38 9.49 -0.76
CA THR A 646 -30.00 8.41 0.02
C THR A 646 -29.73 8.59 1.51
N LEU A 647 -28.48 8.80 1.90
CA LEU A 647 -28.05 8.98 3.30
C LEU A 647 -27.76 10.44 3.58
N HIS A 648 -28.03 10.88 4.81
CA HIS A 648 -27.78 12.25 5.27
C HIS A 648 -27.06 12.26 6.61
N SER A 649 -25.94 12.98 6.69
CA SER A 649 -25.15 13.10 7.91
C SER A 649 -25.86 14.02 8.90
N ASN A 650 -26.55 13.43 9.88
CA ASN A 650 -27.36 14.13 10.87
C ASN A 650 -27.47 13.32 12.17
N ALA A 651 -28.11 13.88 13.21
CA ALA A 651 -28.19 13.21 14.50
C ALA A 651 -28.82 11.81 14.49
N ALA A 652 -29.67 11.47 13.51
CA ALA A 652 -30.28 10.14 13.41
C ALA A 652 -29.33 9.12 12.76
N LEU A 653 -28.57 9.54 11.74
CA LEU A 653 -27.50 8.69 11.18
C LEU A 653 -26.35 8.54 12.18
N ASP A 654 -25.97 9.61 12.88
CA ASP A 654 -25.02 9.55 14.00
C ASP A 654 -25.49 8.61 15.11
N SER A 655 -26.79 8.36 15.24
CA SER A 655 -27.30 7.42 16.26
C SER A 655 -27.04 5.96 15.93
N GLN A 656 -26.57 5.66 14.70
CA GLN A 656 -26.20 4.32 14.28
C GLN A 656 -24.81 3.93 14.82
N VAL A 657 -24.59 2.62 15.01
CA VAL A 657 -23.29 2.00 15.31
C VAL A 657 -23.23 0.67 14.59
N ILE A 658 -22.15 0.43 13.86
CA ILE A 658 -21.87 -0.85 13.20
C ILE A 658 -20.98 -1.70 14.11
N TYR A 659 -21.22 -3.01 14.16
CA TYR A 659 -20.31 -3.97 14.77
C TYR A 659 -19.82 -4.96 13.73
N GLU A 660 -18.53 -4.89 13.40
CA GLU A 660 -17.82 -5.88 12.59
C GLU A 660 -17.58 -7.11 13.46
N SER A 661 -18.40 -8.14 13.25
CA SER A 661 -18.65 -9.15 14.27
C SER A 661 -17.71 -10.34 14.23
N PHE A 662 -16.53 -10.22 13.66
CA PHE A 662 -15.62 -11.35 13.48
C PHE A 662 -14.17 -10.91 13.41
N SER A 663 -13.29 -11.87 13.60
CA SER A 663 -11.88 -11.80 13.19
C SER A 663 -11.60 -12.95 12.23
N ASN A 664 -10.74 -12.69 11.25
CA ASN A 664 -10.18 -13.70 10.35
C ASN A 664 -9.65 -14.93 11.14
N PHE A 665 -9.01 -14.69 12.28
CA PHE A 665 -8.21 -15.68 13.00
C PHE A 665 -8.93 -16.45 14.10
N GLN A 666 -10.26 -16.38 14.16
CA GLN A 666 -11.04 -17.24 15.06
C GLN A 666 -10.69 -18.72 14.87
N ASP A 667 -10.68 -19.48 15.95
CA ASP A 667 -10.47 -20.93 15.88
C ASP A 667 -11.68 -21.63 15.25
N PHE A 668 -11.46 -22.81 14.69
CA PHE A 668 -12.57 -23.68 14.30
C PHE A 668 -13.34 -24.15 15.54
N PRO A 669 -14.69 -24.09 15.53
CA PRO A 669 -15.50 -24.57 16.64
C PRO A 669 -15.27 -26.05 16.95
N THR A 670 -15.20 -26.41 18.24
CA THR A 670 -15.03 -27.81 18.67
C THR A 670 -16.36 -28.48 19.03
N THR A 671 -17.39 -27.67 19.31
CA THR A 671 -18.76 -28.08 19.64
C THR A 671 -19.80 -27.22 18.92
N GLU A 672 -21.01 -27.75 18.75
CA GLU A 672 -22.09 -27.00 18.08
C GLU A 672 -22.45 -25.66 18.76
N SER A 673 -22.26 -25.56 20.08
CA SER A 673 -22.57 -24.33 20.83
C SER A 673 -21.55 -23.21 20.65
N GLU A 674 -20.36 -23.54 20.12
CA GLU A 674 -19.24 -22.61 19.89
C GLU A 674 -19.28 -21.95 18.52
N TYR A 675 -20.08 -22.47 17.57
CA TYR A 675 -20.29 -21.82 16.28
C TYR A 675 -20.68 -20.35 16.47
N THR A 676 -19.98 -19.45 15.78
CA THR A 676 -20.15 -18.00 15.90
C THR A 676 -21.62 -17.60 15.80
N ASN A 677 -22.38 -18.12 14.84
CA ASN A 677 -23.79 -17.79 14.65
C ASN A 677 -24.66 -18.25 15.84
N ALA A 678 -24.34 -19.40 16.45
CA ALA A 678 -25.02 -19.88 17.65
C ALA A 678 -24.72 -19.03 18.89
N VAL A 679 -23.51 -18.49 19.00
CA VAL A 679 -23.12 -17.56 20.08
C VAL A 679 -23.74 -16.18 19.87
N ILE A 680 -23.79 -15.68 18.62
CA ILE A 680 -24.45 -14.42 18.27
C ILE A 680 -25.92 -14.43 18.72
N ALA A 681 -26.66 -15.49 18.38
CA ALA A 681 -28.08 -15.62 18.74
C ALA A 681 -28.34 -15.55 20.26
N LYS A 682 -27.36 -15.89 21.10
CA LYS A 682 -27.47 -15.90 22.57
C LYS A 682 -27.09 -14.56 23.22
N ASN A 683 -26.44 -13.65 22.49
CA ASN A 683 -25.83 -12.44 23.05
C ASN A 683 -26.46 -11.13 22.53
N THR A 684 -27.64 -11.18 21.92
CA THR A 684 -28.27 -10.00 21.32
C THR A 684 -28.62 -8.90 22.32
N ASP A 685 -28.93 -9.25 23.57
CA ASP A 685 -29.10 -8.28 24.66
C ASP A 685 -27.81 -7.49 24.95
N LEU A 686 -26.64 -8.12 24.83
CA LEU A 686 -25.35 -7.46 25.00
C LEU A 686 -25.12 -6.43 23.88
N TYR A 687 -25.30 -6.84 22.62
CA TYR A 687 -25.14 -5.96 21.46
C TYR A 687 -26.10 -4.77 21.52
N LYS A 688 -27.35 -5.01 21.95
CA LYS A 688 -28.33 -3.95 22.19
C LYS A 688 -27.88 -3.00 23.30
N SER A 689 -27.27 -3.52 24.37
CA SER A 689 -26.74 -2.70 25.46
C SER A 689 -25.57 -1.80 25.06
N TRP A 690 -24.84 -2.19 24.01
CA TRP A 690 -23.79 -1.37 23.39
C TRP A 690 -24.34 -0.34 22.40
N GLY A 691 -25.63 -0.43 22.05
CA GLY A 691 -26.26 0.47 21.09
C GLY A 691 -25.93 0.14 19.65
N ILE A 692 -25.48 -1.09 19.38
CA ILE A 692 -25.31 -1.59 18.02
C ILE A 692 -26.66 -1.51 17.31
N THR A 693 -26.65 -0.94 16.10
CA THR A 693 -27.84 -0.85 15.25
C THR A 693 -27.69 -1.65 13.96
N ASN A 694 -26.46 -1.85 13.49
CA ASN A 694 -26.13 -2.68 12.33
C ASN A 694 -25.06 -3.69 12.72
N PHE A 695 -25.28 -4.96 12.41
CA PHE A 695 -24.41 -6.08 12.73
C PHE A 695 -23.83 -6.62 11.43
N GLU A 696 -22.54 -6.39 11.21
CA GLU A 696 -21.80 -6.83 10.04
C GLU A 696 -21.28 -8.24 10.28
N PHE A 697 -21.92 -9.21 9.61
CA PHE A 697 -21.49 -10.60 9.66
C PHE A 697 -20.24 -10.80 8.82
N ALA A 698 -19.40 -11.76 9.22
CA ALA A 698 -18.40 -12.34 8.33
C ALA A 698 -19.07 -12.87 7.04
N PRO A 699 -18.35 -12.95 5.91
CA PRO A 699 -18.85 -13.64 4.73
C PRO A 699 -19.21 -15.08 5.09
N GLN A 700 -20.48 -15.43 4.87
CA GLN A 700 -21.02 -16.72 5.33
C GLN A 700 -20.79 -17.87 4.34
N TYR A 701 -20.05 -17.61 3.25
CA TYR A 701 -19.80 -18.56 2.18
C TYR A 701 -18.94 -19.72 2.66
N ARG A 702 -19.20 -20.93 2.13
CA ARG A 702 -18.35 -22.08 2.40
C ARG A 702 -16.97 -21.84 1.82
N SER A 703 -15.99 -21.81 2.72
CA SER A 703 -14.61 -21.61 2.31
C SER A 703 -14.12 -22.72 1.38
N SER A 704 -13.34 -22.33 0.38
CA SER A 704 -12.41 -23.22 -0.27
C SER A 704 -11.27 -23.59 0.69
N THR A 705 -10.51 -24.64 0.38
CA THR A 705 -9.54 -25.26 1.32
C THR A 705 -8.19 -25.56 0.67
N GLU A 706 -7.91 -24.96 -0.49
CA GLU A 706 -6.69 -25.19 -1.25
C GLU A 706 -5.46 -24.48 -0.67
N GLY A 707 -5.64 -23.52 0.24
CA GLY A 707 -4.56 -22.88 0.98
C GLY A 707 -3.68 -21.95 0.15
N SER A 708 -4.22 -21.41 -0.94
CA SER A 708 -3.49 -20.55 -1.89
C SER A 708 -3.32 -19.10 -1.41
N PHE A 709 -4.05 -18.71 -0.37
CA PHE A 709 -3.95 -17.43 0.31
C PHE A 709 -4.47 -17.58 1.75
N LEU A 710 -4.21 -16.60 2.61
CA LEU A 710 -4.62 -16.62 4.01
C LEU A 710 -6.09 -17.04 4.18
N ASP A 711 -7.00 -16.45 3.40
CA ASP A 711 -8.44 -16.66 3.50
C ASP A 711 -8.85 -18.14 3.40
N SER A 712 -8.26 -18.91 2.48
CA SER A 712 -8.56 -20.35 2.33
C SER A 712 -7.81 -21.25 3.31
N ILE A 713 -6.80 -20.71 4.02
CA ILE A 713 -6.11 -21.40 5.13
C ILE A 713 -6.93 -21.30 6.41
N ILE A 714 -7.33 -20.08 6.79
CA ILE A 714 -8.11 -19.82 8.02
C ILE A 714 -9.62 -19.98 7.82
N GLN A 715 -10.08 -20.14 6.58
CA GLN A 715 -11.46 -20.37 6.19
C GLN A 715 -12.44 -19.31 6.71
N ASN A 716 -12.06 -18.03 6.56
CA ASN A 716 -12.87 -16.88 6.98
C ASN A 716 -14.09 -16.63 6.08
N GLY A 717 -14.17 -17.28 4.91
CA GLY A 717 -15.31 -17.17 4.01
C GLY A 717 -15.12 -16.18 2.86
N TYR A 718 -13.99 -15.48 2.73
CA TYR A 718 -13.68 -14.64 1.56
C TYR A 718 -13.14 -15.45 0.38
N ALA A 719 -12.57 -16.62 0.63
CA ALA A 719 -12.17 -17.57 -0.40
C ALA A 719 -13.20 -18.70 -0.50
N PHE A 720 -14.05 -18.71 -1.52
CA PHE A 720 -15.14 -19.69 -1.68
C PHE A 720 -15.29 -20.15 -3.13
N THR A 721 -15.87 -21.34 -3.29
CA THR A 721 -16.15 -21.95 -4.61
C THR A 721 -17.62 -21.81 -5.02
N ASP A 722 -18.54 -21.76 -4.05
CA ASP A 722 -19.99 -21.65 -4.27
C ASP A 722 -20.53 -20.43 -3.54
N ARG A 723 -20.92 -19.41 -4.31
CA ARG A 723 -21.44 -18.12 -3.83
C ARG A 723 -22.72 -18.26 -3.00
N TYR A 724 -23.47 -19.34 -3.19
CA TYR A 724 -24.77 -19.55 -2.55
C TYR A 724 -24.73 -20.60 -1.44
N ASP A 725 -23.59 -21.26 -1.19
CA ASP A 725 -23.46 -22.19 -0.07
C ASP A 725 -23.10 -21.45 1.22
N MET A 726 -24.11 -21.09 2.00
CA MET A 726 -23.94 -20.40 3.29
C MET A 726 -23.99 -21.35 4.50
N GLY A 727 -23.51 -22.59 4.33
CA GLY A 727 -23.50 -23.61 5.39
C GLY A 727 -24.62 -24.64 5.27
N PHE A 728 -25.02 -24.99 4.04
CA PHE A 728 -26.00 -26.05 3.81
C PHE A 728 -25.37 -27.44 3.97
N ASN A 729 -26.11 -28.38 4.55
CA ASN A 729 -25.72 -29.76 4.88
C ASN A 729 -24.57 -29.90 5.88
N THR A 730 -23.49 -29.14 5.70
CA THR A 730 -22.33 -29.07 6.59
C THR A 730 -22.10 -27.61 6.99
N PRO A 731 -21.67 -27.34 8.23
CA PRO A 731 -21.45 -25.97 8.69
C PRO A 731 -20.28 -25.32 7.95
N THR A 732 -20.30 -23.99 7.87
CA THR A 732 -19.08 -23.19 7.63
C THR A 732 -18.32 -23.02 8.94
N LYS A 733 -17.24 -22.22 8.94
CA LYS A 733 -16.55 -21.81 10.18
C LYS A 733 -17.50 -21.17 11.21
N TYR A 734 -18.59 -20.55 10.75
CA TYR A 734 -19.51 -19.78 11.58
C TYR A 734 -20.77 -20.55 12.00
N GLY A 735 -21.11 -21.64 11.32
CA GLY A 735 -22.25 -22.49 11.65
C GLY A 735 -23.00 -23.03 10.43
N THR A 736 -24.15 -23.65 10.69
CA THR A 736 -25.07 -24.11 9.64
C THR A 736 -25.95 -22.97 9.13
N VAL A 737 -26.58 -23.18 7.97
CA VAL A 737 -27.59 -22.28 7.39
C VAL A 737 -28.72 -21.95 8.38
N ASP A 738 -29.16 -22.92 9.20
CA ASP A 738 -30.22 -22.71 10.20
C ASP A 738 -29.73 -21.85 11.38
N GLN A 739 -28.48 -22.02 11.79
CA GLN A 739 -27.87 -21.19 12.84
C GLN A 739 -27.71 -19.74 12.35
N LEU A 740 -27.35 -19.53 11.07
CA LEU A 740 -27.31 -18.19 10.48
C LEU A 740 -28.70 -17.52 10.51
N ARG A 741 -29.75 -18.20 10.01
CA ARG A 741 -31.13 -17.68 10.07
C ARG A 741 -31.56 -17.36 11.50
N THR A 742 -31.22 -18.23 12.44
CA THR A 742 -31.51 -18.03 13.87
C THR A 742 -30.81 -16.79 14.43
N ALA A 743 -29.54 -16.56 14.07
CA ALA A 743 -28.78 -15.39 14.49
C ALA A 743 -29.40 -14.08 13.97
N ILE A 744 -29.74 -14.03 12.68
CA ILE A 744 -30.39 -12.88 12.04
C ILE A 744 -31.71 -12.56 12.74
N LYS A 745 -32.58 -13.57 12.91
CA LYS A 745 -33.87 -13.38 13.62
C LYS A 745 -33.68 -12.87 15.03
N ALA A 746 -32.73 -13.43 15.78
CA ALA A 746 -32.45 -13.00 17.14
C ALA A 746 -32.04 -11.51 17.18
N LEU A 747 -31.20 -11.06 16.25
CA LEU A 747 -30.82 -9.64 16.13
C LEU A 747 -32.05 -8.76 15.83
N HIS A 748 -32.89 -9.17 14.87
CA HIS A 748 -34.11 -8.46 14.52
C HIS A 748 -35.08 -8.32 15.69
N THR A 749 -35.23 -9.34 16.53
CA THR A 749 -36.09 -9.25 17.74
C THR A 749 -35.64 -8.16 18.72
N THR A 750 -34.35 -7.80 18.69
CA THR A 750 -33.77 -6.74 19.51
C THR A 750 -33.74 -5.37 18.83
N GLY A 751 -34.07 -5.31 17.53
CA GLY A 751 -34.07 -4.10 16.69
C GLY A 751 -32.74 -3.81 15.99
N ILE A 752 -31.84 -4.80 15.92
CA ILE A 752 -30.52 -4.69 15.27
C ILE A 752 -30.63 -5.24 13.85
N LYS A 753 -30.08 -4.53 12.87
CA LYS A 753 -30.03 -4.91 11.46
C LYS A 753 -28.91 -5.88 11.17
N ALA A 754 -29.12 -6.79 10.23
CA ALA A 754 -28.10 -7.72 9.75
C ALA A 754 -27.54 -7.24 8.40
N MET A 755 -26.21 -7.13 8.32
CA MET A 755 -25.50 -6.78 7.09
C MET A 755 -24.77 -8.00 6.56
N ALA A 756 -24.98 -8.31 5.27
CA ALA A 756 -24.25 -9.36 4.56
C ALA A 756 -22.99 -8.79 3.91
N ASP A 757 -21.92 -9.56 3.91
CA ASP A 757 -20.72 -9.21 3.13
C ASP A 757 -20.88 -9.67 1.68
N TRP A 758 -20.92 -8.77 0.72
CA TRP A 758 -21.08 -9.07 -0.71
C TRP A 758 -19.71 -9.02 -1.39
N VAL A 759 -19.24 -10.17 -1.89
CA VAL A 759 -17.86 -10.40 -2.36
C VAL A 759 -17.83 -10.70 -3.87
N PRO A 760 -17.99 -9.69 -4.74
CA PRO A 760 -18.20 -9.90 -6.18
C PRO A 760 -16.92 -10.09 -7.00
N ASP A 761 -15.75 -9.83 -6.43
CA ASP A 761 -14.45 -9.78 -7.11
C ASP A 761 -14.00 -11.17 -7.64
N GLN A 762 -14.02 -12.21 -6.79
CA GLN A 762 -13.33 -13.46 -7.10
C GLN A 762 -14.08 -14.75 -6.76
N ILE A 763 -13.66 -15.85 -7.40
CA ILE A 763 -14.08 -17.22 -7.06
C ILE A 763 -12.87 -18.16 -7.01
N TYR A 764 -12.81 -19.00 -5.96
CA TYR A 764 -11.71 -19.91 -5.68
C TYR A 764 -12.00 -21.36 -6.07
N ASN A 765 -10.93 -22.09 -6.38
CA ASN A 765 -10.89 -23.56 -6.40
C ASN A 765 -11.98 -24.22 -7.28
N LEU A 766 -12.24 -23.63 -8.45
CA LEU A 766 -13.02 -24.28 -9.51
C LEU A 766 -12.24 -25.51 -9.99
N THR A 767 -12.87 -26.66 -10.12
CA THR A 767 -12.15 -27.91 -10.42
C THR A 767 -12.17 -28.29 -11.90
N GLY A 768 -13.19 -27.83 -12.64
CA GLY A 768 -13.31 -28.06 -14.06
C GLY A 768 -12.27 -27.26 -14.86
N LYS A 769 -11.60 -27.94 -15.79
CA LYS A 769 -10.55 -27.36 -16.62
C LYS A 769 -11.14 -26.86 -17.95
N GLN A 770 -10.61 -25.76 -18.45
CA GLN A 770 -10.90 -25.21 -19.79
C GLN A 770 -9.60 -24.71 -20.40
N VAL A 771 -9.43 -24.80 -21.72
CA VAL A 771 -8.31 -24.16 -22.41
C VAL A 771 -8.68 -22.73 -22.75
N VAL A 772 -7.85 -21.79 -22.27
CA VAL A 772 -7.98 -20.36 -22.49
C VAL A 772 -6.77 -19.85 -23.25
N THR A 773 -6.89 -18.72 -23.94
CA THR A 773 -5.72 -17.97 -24.41
C THR A 773 -5.39 -16.92 -23.35
N ALA A 774 -4.15 -16.91 -22.85
CA ALA A 774 -3.74 -16.11 -21.69
C ALA A 774 -2.52 -15.22 -21.94
N GLN A 775 -2.42 -14.15 -21.15
CA GLN A 775 -1.24 -13.29 -21.02
C GLN A 775 -0.86 -13.16 -19.54
N ARG A 776 0.43 -13.31 -19.20
CA ARG A 776 0.91 -13.05 -17.83
C ARG A 776 0.95 -11.55 -17.56
N VAL A 777 0.25 -11.11 -16.52
CA VAL A 777 0.06 -9.71 -16.16
C VAL A 777 0.28 -9.49 -14.66
N ASN A 778 0.61 -8.26 -14.27
CA ASN A 778 0.57 -7.85 -12.86
C ASN A 778 -0.88 -7.61 -12.39
N ASN A 779 -1.05 -7.17 -11.14
CA ASN A 779 -2.35 -6.83 -10.55
C ASN A 779 -3.22 -5.87 -11.41
N SER A 780 -2.59 -4.96 -12.16
CA SER A 780 -3.29 -3.94 -12.97
C SER A 780 -3.60 -4.40 -14.40
N GLY A 781 -3.33 -5.66 -14.74
CA GLY A 781 -3.50 -6.18 -16.10
C GLY A 781 -2.38 -5.78 -17.07
N ILE A 782 -1.25 -5.26 -16.58
CA ILE A 782 -0.11 -4.87 -17.40
C ILE A 782 0.75 -6.10 -17.69
N TYR A 783 1.01 -6.39 -18.98
CA TYR A 783 1.79 -7.53 -19.43
C TYR A 783 3.22 -7.52 -18.88
N ASP A 784 3.64 -8.66 -18.33
CA ASP A 784 5.03 -8.93 -17.98
C ASP A 784 5.83 -9.22 -19.26
N GLN A 785 6.63 -8.24 -19.69
CA GLN A 785 7.48 -8.32 -20.86
C GLN A 785 8.51 -9.46 -20.81
N THR A 786 8.78 -9.99 -19.61
CA THR A 786 9.66 -11.12 -19.37
C THR A 786 8.93 -12.46 -19.30
N SER A 787 7.63 -12.51 -19.60
CA SER A 787 6.90 -13.77 -19.62
C SER A 787 6.80 -14.38 -21.02
N VAL A 788 6.94 -15.70 -21.08
CA VAL A 788 6.65 -16.52 -22.26
C VAL A 788 5.14 -16.75 -22.45
N ILE A 789 4.31 -16.42 -21.46
CA ILE A 789 2.86 -16.49 -21.56
C ILE A 789 2.35 -15.17 -22.14
N ASN A 790 2.21 -15.15 -23.47
CA ASN A 790 1.67 -14.01 -24.20
C ASN A 790 0.83 -14.51 -25.38
N LYS A 791 -0.49 -14.46 -25.23
CA LYS A 791 -1.45 -15.10 -26.15
C LYS A 791 -1.19 -16.61 -26.29
N THR A 792 -0.79 -17.23 -25.18
CA THR A 792 -0.44 -18.65 -25.10
C THR A 792 -1.67 -19.45 -24.65
N LEU A 793 -1.90 -20.63 -25.23
CA LEU A 793 -2.95 -21.52 -24.71
C LEU A 793 -2.55 -22.09 -23.36
N TYR A 794 -3.42 -21.91 -22.38
CA TYR A 794 -3.22 -22.33 -21.00
C TYR A 794 -4.43 -23.17 -20.58
N ALA A 795 -4.20 -24.31 -19.93
CA ALA A 795 -5.29 -25.06 -19.32
C ALA A 795 -5.61 -24.38 -18.00
N ALA A 796 -6.67 -23.58 -17.89
CA ALA A 796 -7.07 -22.93 -16.65
C ALA A 796 -8.09 -23.77 -15.86
N GLN A 797 -8.27 -23.45 -14.59
CA GLN A 797 -9.34 -23.95 -13.73
C GLN A 797 -10.45 -22.91 -13.59
N THR A 798 -11.45 -22.98 -14.47
CA THR A 798 -12.48 -21.94 -14.60
C THR A 798 -13.90 -22.48 -14.57
N VAL A 799 -14.08 -23.81 -14.61
CA VAL A 799 -15.41 -24.41 -14.73
C VAL A 799 -15.89 -24.95 -13.38
N GLY A 800 -17.07 -24.52 -12.94
CA GLY A 800 -17.69 -24.98 -11.70
C GLY A 800 -18.58 -23.92 -11.04
N GLY A 801 -18.63 -23.93 -9.71
CA GLY A 801 -19.47 -23.01 -8.92
C GLY A 801 -20.30 -23.71 -7.84
N GLY A 802 -20.32 -25.04 -7.82
CA GLY A 802 -21.02 -25.81 -6.79
C GLY A 802 -22.52 -26.00 -7.04
N ALA A 803 -23.15 -26.77 -6.16
CA ALA A 803 -24.53 -27.19 -6.31
C ALA A 803 -25.53 -26.04 -6.12
N TYR A 804 -25.18 -25.04 -5.30
CA TYR A 804 -26.07 -23.93 -4.98
C TYR A 804 -25.95 -22.80 -6.02
N GLN A 805 -24.79 -22.57 -6.64
CA GLN A 805 -24.70 -21.79 -7.88
C GLN A 805 -25.57 -22.41 -8.98
N ALA A 806 -25.51 -23.73 -9.17
CA ALA A 806 -26.34 -24.42 -10.16
C ALA A 806 -27.85 -24.29 -9.86
N GLN A 807 -28.21 -24.21 -8.59
CA GLN A 807 -29.60 -24.08 -8.15
C GLN A 807 -30.12 -22.64 -8.23
N TYR A 808 -29.32 -21.65 -7.83
CA TYR A 808 -29.77 -20.27 -7.59
C TYR A 808 -29.21 -19.24 -8.57
N GLY A 809 -28.18 -19.56 -9.34
CA GLY A 809 -27.60 -18.70 -10.37
C GLY A 809 -28.63 -18.25 -11.40
N GLY A 810 -28.86 -16.94 -11.50
CA GLY A 810 -29.88 -16.31 -12.33
C GLY A 810 -31.33 -16.69 -12.03
N ALA A 811 -31.61 -17.41 -10.95
CA ALA A 811 -32.95 -17.96 -10.65
C ALA A 811 -33.99 -16.87 -10.38
N PHE A 812 -33.58 -15.72 -9.85
CA PHE A 812 -34.46 -14.64 -9.41
C PHE A 812 -34.57 -13.49 -10.42
N LEU A 813 -33.79 -13.51 -11.50
CA LEU A 813 -33.76 -12.44 -12.51
C LEU A 813 -35.13 -12.15 -13.13
N ASP A 814 -35.91 -13.20 -13.41
CA ASP A 814 -37.26 -13.04 -13.98
C ASP A 814 -38.21 -12.35 -12.98
N GLU A 815 -38.09 -12.69 -11.69
CA GLU A 815 -38.86 -12.06 -10.62
C GLU A 815 -38.45 -10.59 -10.42
N ILE A 816 -37.14 -10.33 -10.34
CA ILE A 816 -36.60 -8.97 -10.17
C ILE A 816 -37.03 -8.11 -11.36
N LYS A 817 -36.93 -8.62 -12.59
CA LYS A 817 -37.37 -7.92 -13.81
C LYS A 817 -38.87 -7.66 -13.82
N SER A 818 -39.67 -8.57 -13.29
CA SER A 818 -41.12 -8.36 -13.16
C SER A 818 -41.46 -7.28 -12.14
N ARG A 819 -40.72 -7.20 -11.03
CA ARG A 819 -40.97 -6.23 -9.95
C ARG A 819 -40.38 -4.85 -10.24
N TYR A 820 -39.20 -4.82 -10.84
CA TYR A 820 -38.36 -3.63 -11.04
C TYR A 820 -37.81 -3.56 -12.48
N PRO A 821 -38.69 -3.46 -13.50
CA PRO A 821 -38.28 -3.55 -14.90
C PRO A 821 -37.31 -2.45 -15.35
N GLU A 822 -37.29 -1.31 -14.67
CA GLU A 822 -36.40 -0.20 -15.00
C GLU A 822 -34.92 -0.52 -14.73
N LEU A 823 -34.60 -1.40 -13.76
CA LEU A 823 -33.22 -1.79 -13.46
C LEU A 823 -32.50 -2.37 -14.69
N PHE A 824 -33.23 -3.11 -15.54
CA PHE A 824 -32.70 -3.74 -16.75
C PHE A 824 -32.77 -2.85 -18.00
N LYS A 825 -33.04 -1.56 -17.82
CA LYS A 825 -33.03 -0.55 -18.90
C LYS A 825 -31.98 0.54 -18.67
N ILE A 826 -31.40 0.61 -17.48
CA ILE A 826 -30.39 1.58 -17.11
C ILE A 826 -29.06 1.12 -17.71
N ASN A 827 -28.49 1.94 -18.58
CA ASN A 827 -27.13 1.72 -19.06
C ASN A 827 -26.16 1.94 -17.90
N GLN A 828 -25.28 0.97 -17.69
CA GLN A 828 -24.22 1.09 -16.71
C GLN A 828 -23.10 1.98 -17.27
N ILE A 829 -22.37 2.68 -16.39
CA ILE A 829 -21.48 3.77 -16.79
C ILE A 829 -20.24 3.24 -17.51
N SER A 830 -19.66 2.14 -17.04
CA SER A 830 -18.43 1.59 -17.61
C SER A 830 -18.65 0.99 -19.01
N THR A 831 -19.80 0.32 -19.19
CA THR A 831 -20.13 -0.50 -20.37
C THR A 831 -20.96 0.25 -21.41
N GLY A 832 -21.74 1.25 -21.00
CA GLY A 832 -22.68 1.97 -21.86
C GLY A 832 -23.91 1.17 -22.28
N VAL A 833 -24.14 -0.02 -21.71
CA VAL A 833 -25.28 -0.92 -22.01
C VAL A 833 -25.98 -1.36 -20.71
N PRO A 834 -27.24 -1.82 -20.76
CA PRO A 834 -27.91 -2.33 -19.57
C PRO A 834 -27.49 -3.76 -19.24
N MET A 835 -27.70 -4.17 -17.97
CA MET A 835 -27.58 -5.56 -17.53
C MET A 835 -28.35 -6.51 -18.45
N ASN A 836 -27.80 -7.70 -18.70
CA ASN A 836 -28.39 -8.73 -19.55
C ASN A 836 -28.93 -9.92 -18.72
N PRO A 837 -30.22 -9.96 -18.39
CA PRO A 837 -30.79 -11.04 -17.58
C PRO A 837 -31.17 -12.28 -18.39
N ASN A 838 -30.92 -12.32 -19.70
CA ASN A 838 -31.40 -13.40 -20.57
C ASN A 838 -30.51 -14.64 -20.54
N GLU A 839 -29.27 -14.51 -20.06
CA GLU A 839 -28.35 -15.61 -19.82
C GLU A 839 -28.18 -15.77 -18.30
N LYS A 840 -28.27 -17.01 -17.82
CA LYS A 840 -28.17 -17.35 -16.40
C LYS A 840 -26.86 -18.09 -16.15
N ILE A 841 -26.11 -17.66 -15.14
CA ILE A 841 -24.84 -18.29 -14.78
C ILE A 841 -25.11 -19.38 -13.74
N THR A 842 -25.50 -20.57 -14.19
CA THR A 842 -25.64 -21.74 -13.30
C THR A 842 -24.32 -22.48 -13.10
N GLU A 843 -23.34 -22.23 -13.96
CA GLU A 843 -21.97 -22.73 -13.87
C GLU A 843 -21.03 -21.64 -14.43
N TRP A 844 -19.96 -21.36 -13.71
CA TRP A 844 -18.91 -20.45 -14.13
C TRP A 844 -18.03 -21.10 -15.20
N SER A 845 -17.44 -20.27 -16.07
CA SER A 845 -16.50 -20.66 -17.12
C SER A 845 -15.65 -19.44 -17.51
N ALA A 846 -14.57 -19.63 -18.28
CA ALA A 846 -13.58 -18.57 -18.55
C ALA A 846 -14.16 -17.30 -19.20
N LYS A 847 -15.26 -17.39 -19.95
CA LYS A 847 -15.91 -16.22 -20.57
C LYS A 847 -16.50 -15.21 -19.56
N TYR A 848 -16.64 -15.60 -18.28
CA TYR A 848 -17.14 -14.74 -17.21
C TYR A 848 -16.04 -14.24 -16.26
N PHE A 849 -14.79 -14.55 -16.57
CA PHE A 849 -13.63 -14.10 -15.81
C PHE A 849 -12.76 -13.19 -16.67
N ASN A 850 -12.19 -12.16 -16.04
CA ASN A 850 -11.08 -11.40 -16.58
C ASN A 850 -9.86 -12.32 -16.72
N GLY A 851 -9.61 -13.14 -15.69
CA GLY A 851 -8.47 -14.05 -15.66
C GLY A 851 -8.34 -14.82 -14.35
N THR A 852 -7.12 -15.22 -14.00
CA THR A 852 -6.84 -15.97 -12.77
C THR A 852 -5.44 -15.66 -12.23
N ASN A 853 -5.17 -15.92 -10.94
CA ASN A 853 -3.80 -16.10 -10.47
C ASN A 853 -3.06 -17.20 -11.26
N ILE A 854 -1.74 -17.12 -11.33
CA ILE A 854 -0.94 -18.22 -11.90
C ILE A 854 -1.21 -19.54 -11.14
N GLN A 855 -1.40 -20.65 -11.87
CA GLN A 855 -1.90 -21.92 -11.28
C GLN A 855 -0.85 -23.04 -11.25
N GLY A 856 0.38 -22.76 -11.66
CA GLY A 856 1.48 -23.72 -11.61
C GLY A 856 1.34 -24.87 -12.58
N ARG A 857 0.62 -24.68 -13.69
CA ARG A 857 0.48 -25.70 -14.74
C ARG A 857 1.59 -25.60 -15.78
N GLY A 858 2.19 -24.43 -15.95
CA GLY A 858 3.23 -24.14 -16.90
C GLY A 858 2.72 -23.65 -18.25
N ALA A 859 3.52 -22.81 -18.90
CA ALA A 859 3.17 -22.12 -20.14
C ALA A 859 2.88 -23.07 -21.32
N TYR A 860 3.44 -24.29 -21.30
CA TYR A 860 3.36 -25.24 -22.40
C TYR A 860 2.79 -26.59 -21.98
N TYR A 861 1.98 -26.59 -20.92
CA TYR A 861 1.20 -27.76 -20.50
C TYR A 861 0.20 -28.19 -21.55
N VAL A 862 -0.41 -27.22 -22.26
CA VAL A 862 -1.13 -27.49 -23.51
C VAL A 862 -0.09 -27.73 -24.59
N LEU A 863 -0.05 -28.95 -25.12
CA LEU A 863 1.04 -29.40 -25.98
C LEU A 863 0.97 -28.75 -27.35
N LYS A 864 2.12 -28.28 -27.83
CA LYS A 864 2.29 -27.75 -29.19
C LYS A 864 3.51 -28.35 -29.86
N ASP A 865 3.58 -28.21 -31.18
CA ASP A 865 4.79 -28.49 -31.94
C ASP A 865 5.68 -27.24 -32.00
N TRP A 866 6.95 -27.37 -31.60
CA TRP A 866 7.91 -26.26 -31.61
C TRP A 866 8.25 -25.77 -33.03
N ALA A 867 8.13 -26.64 -34.04
CA ALA A 867 8.47 -26.29 -35.42
C ALA A 867 7.37 -25.49 -36.12
N THR A 868 6.10 -25.75 -35.82
CA THR A 868 4.97 -25.03 -36.46
C THR A 868 4.28 -24.01 -35.54
N ASN A 869 4.55 -24.03 -34.24
CA ASN A 869 3.79 -23.32 -33.19
C ASN A 869 2.30 -23.72 -33.10
N GLU A 870 1.87 -24.75 -33.81
CA GLU A 870 0.49 -25.25 -33.75
C GLU A 870 0.28 -26.16 -32.53
N TYR A 871 -0.86 -25.99 -31.88
CA TYR A 871 -1.25 -26.79 -30.72
C TYR A 871 -1.85 -28.12 -31.18
N PHE A 872 -1.48 -29.21 -30.51
CA PHE A 872 -2.06 -30.51 -30.84
C PHE A 872 -3.51 -30.56 -30.42
N LYS A 873 -4.38 -30.83 -31.40
CA LYS A 873 -5.82 -30.87 -31.24
C LYS A 873 -6.40 -32.09 -31.93
N VAL A 874 -7.22 -32.84 -31.22
CA VAL A 874 -7.97 -33.97 -31.75
C VAL A 874 -9.18 -33.47 -32.54
N SER A 875 -9.71 -34.30 -33.43
CA SER A 875 -10.94 -33.94 -34.12
C SER A 875 -12.17 -34.17 -33.25
N ALA A 876 -13.15 -33.28 -33.40
CA ALA A 876 -14.45 -33.38 -32.75
C ALA A 876 -15.32 -34.54 -33.28
N SER A 877 -15.23 -34.91 -34.57
CA SER A 877 -16.17 -35.89 -35.15
C SER A 877 -15.68 -36.67 -36.38
N ASP A 878 -14.80 -36.12 -37.22
CA ASP A 878 -14.24 -36.81 -38.39
C ASP A 878 -12.72 -36.60 -38.50
N ASN A 879 -11.95 -37.53 -39.07
CA ASN A 879 -10.48 -37.46 -39.01
C ASN A 879 -9.85 -36.26 -39.78
N SER A 880 -10.62 -35.29 -40.27
CA SER A 880 -10.18 -34.27 -41.23
C SER A 880 -9.50 -33.02 -40.61
N THR A 881 -9.63 -32.81 -39.30
CA THR A 881 -9.18 -31.56 -38.63
C THR A 881 -8.15 -31.78 -37.51
N ALA A 882 -7.72 -33.02 -37.26
CA ALA A 882 -6.76 -33.31 -36.20
C ALA A 882 -5.34 -32.85 -36.57
N PHE A 883 -4.65 -32.21 -35.63
CA PHE A 883 -3.22 -31.92 -35.71
C PHE A 883 -2.52 -32.65 -34.57
N LEU A 884 -1.70 -33.65 -34.90
CA LEU A 884 -1.06 -34.56 -33.96
C LEU A 884 0.41 -34.80 -34.35
N PRO A 885 1.25 -35.32 -33.45
CA PRO A 885 2.57 -35.83 -33.84
C PRO A 885 2.46 -36.92 -34.91
N LYS A 886 3.33 -36.88 -35.93
CA LYS A 886 3.28 -37.82 -37.06
C LYS A 886 3.43 -39.29 -36.65
N GLN A 887 4.13 -39.55 -35.55
CA GLN A 887 4.24 -40.88 -34.94
C GLN A 887 2.86 -41.46 -34.60
N LEU A 888 1.96 -40.64 -34.05
CA LEU A 888 0.60 -41.07 -33.70
C LEU A 888 -0.28 -41.30 -34.94
N LEU A 889 0.09 -40.73 -36.09
CA LEU A 889 -0.59 -40.92 -37.36
C LEU A 889 -0.01 -42.09 -38.18
N ASN A 890 1.07 -42.73 -37.70
CA ASN A 890 1.88 -43.68 -38.45
C ASN A 890 2.41 -43.12 -39.77
N GLU A 891 2.78 -41.84 -39.78
CA GLU A 891 3.40 -41.18 -40.93
C GLU A 891 4.93 -41.22 -40.85
N PRO A 892 5.65 -41.24 -41.99
CA PRO A 892 7.10 -41.09 -42.02
C PRO A 892 7.55 -39.75 -41.41
N THR A 893 8.50 -39.81 -40.47
CA THR A 893 8.97 -38.69 -39.66
C THR A 893 10.46 -38.83 -39.30
N SER A 894 11.14 -37.69 -39.22
CA SER A 894 12.53 -37.56 -38.78
C SER A 894 12.73 -36.23 -38.07
N THR A 895 13.73 -36.14 -37.21
CA THR A 895 14.06 -34.96 -36.39
C THR A 895 15.52 -34.55 -36.57
N GLY A 896 15.83 -33.26 -36.39
CA GLY A 896 17.21 -32.76 -36.37
C GLY A 896 17.49 -31.59 -37.32
N PHE A 897 18.71 -31.05 -37.23
CA PHE A 897 19.22 -29.97 -38.06
C PHE A 897 19.81 -30.53 -39.36
N ILE A 898 19.49 -29.94 -40.50
CA ILE A 898 19.99 -30.40 -41.80
C ILE A 898 20.18 -29.23 -42.76
N SER A 899 21.34 -29.16 -43.44
CA SER A 899 21.60 -28.12 -44.44
C SER A 899 21.27 -28.59 -45.87
N ASN A 900 20.95 -27.60 -46.72
CA ASN A 900 20.93 -27.74 -48.17
C ASN A 900 21.59 -26.51 -48.83
N ASP A 901 21.50 -26.39 -50.16
CA ASP A 901 22.10 -25.28 -50.92
C ASP A 901 21.57 -23.88 -50.53
N LYS A 902 20.43 -23.79 -49.84
CA LYS A 902 19.79 -22.53 -49.43
C LYS A 902 20.10 -22.15 -47.98
N GLY A 903 20.32 -23.12 -47.09
CA GLY A 903 20.64 -22.86 -45.70
C GLY A 903 20.34 -24.03 -44.76
N MET A 904 20.44 -23.77 -43.46
CA MET A 904 20.12 -24.72 -42.39
C MET A 904 18.61 -24.79 -42.17
N MET A 905 18.06 -26.00 -42.06
CA MET A 905 16.66 -26.30 -41.71
C MET A 905 16.62 -27.14 -40.44
N TYR A 906 15.46 -27.21 -39.78
CA TYR A 906 15.22 -28.08 -38.62
C TYR A 906 13.89 -28.81 -38.76
N TYR A 907 13.84 -30.06 -38.29
CA TYR A 907 12.61 -30.82 -38.11
C TYR A 907 12.41 -31.18 -36.64
N SER A 908 11.22 -30.95 -36.09
CA SER A 908 10.89 -31.23 -34.69
C SER A 908 10.80 -32.72 -34.40
N MET A 909 10.69 -33.08 -33.11
CA MET A 909 10.40 -34.45 -32.68
C MET A 909 9.09 -35.00 -33.27
N SER A 910 8.17 -34.14 -33.66
CA SER A 910 6.90 -34.52 -34.31
C SER A 910 7.02 -34.69 -35.83
N GLY A 911 8.17 -34.37 -36.42
CA GLY A 911 8.45 -34.49 -37.85
C GLY A 911 8.00 -33.33 -38.72
N TYR A 912 7.73 -32.17 -38.12
CA TYR A 912 7.36 -30.96 -38.85
C TYR A 912 8.59 -30.06 -39.06
N GLN A 913 8.67 -29.41 -40.21
CA GLN A 913 9.76 -28.48 -40.52
C GLN A 913 9.54 -27.17 -39.75
N ALA A 914 10.58 -26.66 -39.09
CA ALA A 914 10.54 -25.35 -38.43
C ALA A 914 10.32 -24.23 -39.43
N LYS A 915 9.28 -23.42 -39.21
CA LYS A 915 8.96 -22.23 -40.00
C LYS A 915 8.38 -21.15 -39.10
N ASP A 916 8.89 -19.94 -39.26
CA ASP A 916 8.49 -18.77 -38.47
C ASP A 916 8.48 -19.06 -36.96
N THR A 917 9.57 -19.66 -36.46
CA THR A 917 9.64 -20.18 -35.10
C THR A 917 11.05 -20.17 -34.53
N PHE A 918 11.12 -20.19 -33.21
CA PHE A 918 12.33 -20.37 -32.43
C PHE A 918 12.51 -21.84 -32.05
N ILE A 919 13.74 -22.36 -32.20
CA ILE A 919 14.13 -23.71 -31.82
C ILE A 919 15.30 -23.62 -30.85
N GLN A 920 15.21 -24.37 -29.75
CA GLN A 920 16.30 -24.54 -28.80
C GLN A 920 17.06 -25.84 -29.09
N ASP A 921 18.39 -25.77 -29.11
CA ASP A 921 19.24 -26.97 -29.23
C ASP A 921 19.54 -27.63 -27.87
N GLU A 922 20.26 -28.75 -27.94
CA GLU A 922 20.74 -29.53 -26.79
C GLU A 922 21.71 -28.79 -25.84
N ASN A 923 22.22 -27.63 -26.25
CA ASN A 923 23.13 -26.78 -25.46
C ASN A 923 22.43 -25.51 -24.95
N ASN A 924 21.10 -25.47 -24.98
CA ASN A 924 20.28 -24.31 -24.60
C ASN A 924 20.57 -23.05 -25.44
N ASN A 925 21.03 -23.19 -26.68
CA ASN A 925 21.11 -22.08 -27.63
C ASN A 925 19.82 -21.98 -28.42
N TRP A 926 19.38 -20.76 -28.69
CA TRP A 926 18.18 -20.47 -29.47
C TRP A 926 18.52 -20.04 -30.89
N TYR A 927 17.71 -20.49 -31.84
CA TYR A 927 17.81 -20.19 -33.26
C TYR A 927 16.43 -19.84 -33.80
N TYR A 928 16.35 -18.94 -34.77
CA TYR A 928 15.09 -18.63 -35.45
C TYR A 928 15.11 -19.13 -36.88
N PHE A 929 14.04 -19.80 -37.29
CA PHE A 929 13.80 -20.25 -38.66
C PHE A 929 12.74 -19.35 -39.30
N ASP A 930 13.06 -18.78 -40.44
CA ASP A 930 12.17 -17.87 -41.17
C ASP A 930 10.94 -18.58 -41.76
N GLN A 931 10.09 -17.81 -42.45
CA GLN A 931 8.86 -18.32 -43.07
C GLN A 931 9.11 -19.36 -44.18
N ASP A 932 10.30 -19.35 -44.79
CA ASP A 932 10.72 -20.33 -45.79
C ASP A 932 11.31 -21.60 -45.15
N GLY A 933 11.59 -21.55 -43.84
CA GLY A 933 12.09 -22.63 -43.01
C GLY A 933 13.61 -22.71 -42.94
N TYR A 934 14.30 -21.57 -43.13
CA TYR A 934 15.75 -21.46 -43.05
C TYR A 934 16.19 -20.64 -41.83
N MET A 935 17.29 -21.05 -41.21
CA MET A 935 17.87 -20.36 -40.05
C MET A 935 18.30 -18.92 -40.36
N ALA A 936 17.95 -18.00 -39.48
CA ALA A 936 18.23 -16.58 -39.63
C ALA A 936 19.52 -16.12 -38.93
N TYR A 937 20.01 -14.94 -39.33
CA TYR A 937 21.27 -14.33 -38.86
C TYR A 937 21.15 -12.81 -38.78
N GLY A 938 21.93 -12.17 -37.91
CA GLY A 938 21.97 -10.72 -37.69
C GLY A 938 20.69 -10.16 -37.06
N PHE A 939 20.46 -8.86 -37.24
CA PHE A 939 19.20 -8.23 -36.82
C PHE A 939 18.02 -8.81 -37.61
N ARG A 940 17.00 -9.23 -36.88
CA ARG A 940 15.76 -9.76 -37.44
C ARG A 940 14.60 -9.23 -36.63
N LYS A 941 13.54 -8.86 -37.33
CA LYS A 941 12.26 -8.52 -36.73
C LYS A 941 11.36 -9.74 -36.82
N VAL A 942 10.86 -10.20 -35.69
CA VAL A 942 9.92 -11.32 -35.57
C VAL A 942 8.69 -10.80 -34.83
N GLU A 943 7.55 -10.84 -35.49
CA GLU A 943 6.35 -10.10 -35.08
C GLU A 943 6.67 -8.61 -34.83
N ASP A 944 6.41 -8.12 -33.61
CA ASP A 944 6.66 -6.74 -33.20
C ASP A 944 8.02 -6.53 -32.51
N ASN A 945 8.80 -7.60 -32.33
CA ASN A 945 10.05 -7.57 -31.55
C ASN A 945 11.28 -7.71 -32.46
N ASN A 946 12.37 -7.04 -32.09
CA ASN A 946 13.66 -7.18 -32.75
C ASN A 946 14.54 -8.15 -31.95
N TYR A 947 15.29 -8.98 -32.68
CA TYR A 947 16.23 -9.96 -32.16
C TYR A 947 17.56 -9.84 -32.89
N TYR A 948 18.62 -10.38 -32.30
CA TYR A 948 19.92 -10.47 -32.95
C TYR A 948 20.49 -11.89 -32.89
N PHE A 949 20.82 -12.42 -34.06
CA PHE A 949 21.41 -13.75 -34.21
C PHE A 949 22.87 -13.64 -34.64
N LEU A 950 23.76 -14.32 -33.93
CA LEU A 950 25.19 -14.41 -34.21
C LEU A 950 25.45 -15.11 -35.57
N PRO A 951 26.66 -15.01 -36.16
CA PRO A 951 26.97 -15.66 -37.44
C PRO A 951 26.82 -17.19 -37.48
N ASN A 952 26.78 -17.86 -36.33
CA ASN A 952 26.45 -19.27 -36.19
C ASN A 952 24.96 -19.53 -35.89
N GLY A 953 24.12 -18.50 -35.95
CA GLY A 953 22.66 -18.57 -35.77
C GLY A 953 22.18 -18.39 -34.33
N ILE A 954 23.07 -18.37 -33.33
CA ILE A 954 22.69 -18.26 -31.91
C ILE A 954 22.08 -16.89 -31.61
N GLU A 955 20.90 -16.87 -31.00
CA GLU A 955 20.23 -15.67 -30.48
C GLU A 955 20.96 -15.06 -29.28
N LEU A 956 21.02 -13.73 -29.22
CA LEU A 956 21.44 -13.01 -28.01
C LEU A 956 20.30 -12.90 -27.00
N GLN A 957 20.52 -13.39 -25.78
CA GLN A 957 19.59 -13.31 -24.65
C GLN A 957 20.32 -12.80 -23.40
N ASP A 958 19.68 -11.92 -22.64
CA ASP A 958 20.22 -11.22 -21.46
C ASP A 958 21.61 -10.60 -21.74
N ALA A 959 21.74 -9.94 -22.90
CA ALA A 959 23.02 -9.58 -23.48
C ALA A 959 23.03 -8.17 -24.06
N PHE A 960 24.18 -7.50 -23.93
CA PHE A 960 24.47 -6.23 -24.60
C PHE A 960 25.19 -6.47 -25.92
N LEU A 961 24.78 -5.71 -26.94
CA LEU A 961 25.47 -5.64 -28.23
C LEU A 961 26.00 -4.22 -28.42
N GLU A 962 27.31 -4.08 -28.59
CA GLU A 962 27.91 -2.85 -29.09
C GLU A 962 28.20 -3.00 -30.58
N ASP A 963 27.65 -2.12 -31.39
CA ASP A 963 27.87 -2.14 -32.84
C ASP A 963 29.19 -1.43 -33.24
N SER A 964 29.47 -1.42 -34.53
CA SER A 964 30.67 -0.76 -35.07
C SER A 964 30.73 0.76 -34.87
N GLN A 965 29.62 1.39 -34.48
CA GLN A 965 29.50 2.83 -34.23
C GLN A 965 29.58 3.18 -32.73
N GLY A 966 29.72 2.18 -31.85
CA GLY A 966 29.70 2.35 -30.40
C GLY A 966 28.30 2.50 -29.80
N GLN A 967 27.25 2.21 -30.58
CA GLN A 967 25.88 2.17 -30.08
C GLN A 967 25.67 0.88 -29.31
N THR A 968 25.09 0.99 -28.12
CA THR A 968 24.83 -0.17 -27.26
C THR A 968 23.34 -0.49 -27.27
N TYR A 969 23.01 -1.74 -27.58
CA TYR A 969 21.67 -2.31 -27.51
C TYR A 969 21.62 -3.36 -26.41
N TYR A 970 20.43 -3.66 -25.91
CA TYR A 970 20.22 -4.73 -24.94
C TYR A 970 19.10 -5.65 -25.42
N PHE A 971 19.33 -6.95 -25.28
CA PHE A 971 18.35 -8.01 -25.56
C PHE A 971 18.01 -8.69 -24.24
N ASN A 972 16.72 -8.73 -23.91
CA ASN A 972 16.23 -9.24 -22.63
C ASN A 972 16.38 -10.78 -22.52
N GLN A 973 15.86 -11.40 -21.46
CA GLN A 973 15.98 -12.84 -21.24
C GLN A 973 15.28 -13.70 -22.31
N GLN A 974 14.31 -13.14 -23.04
CA GLN A 974 13.69 -13.75 -24.22
C GLN A 974 14.37 -13.34 -25.52
N GLY A 975 15.48 -12.61 -25.47
CA GLY A 975 16.20 -12.07 -26.62
C GLY A 975 15.52 -10.93 -27.37
N LYS A 976 14.43 -10.38 -26.82
CA LYS A 976 13.76 -9.20 -27.37
C LYS A 976 14.60 -7.96 -27.08
N GLN A 977 14.85 -7.15 -28.10
CA GLN A 977 15.52 -5.85 -27.97
C GLN A 977 14.70 -4.91 -27.09
N SER A 978 15.32 -4.27 -26.09
CA SER A 978 14.71 -3.17 -25.37
C SER A 978 14.68 -1.91 -26.24
N ILE A 979 13.49 -1.34 -26.43
CA ILE A 979 13.23 -0.16 -27.24
C ILE A 979 12.21 0.75 -26.54
N ASP A 980 12.30 2.05 -26.83
CA ASP A 980 11.34 3.10 -26.43
C ASP A 980 10.89 3.05 -24.97
N GLY A 981 11.82 2.84 -24.04
CA GLY A 981 11.42 2.59 -22.68
C GLY A 981 12.55 2.30 -21.71
N TYR A 982 12.13 2.10 -20.47
CA TYR A 982 13.03 1.80 -19.37
C TYR A 982 13.23 0.31 -19.17
N TYR A 983 14.44 -0.03 -18.74
CA TYR A 983 14.79 -1.36 -18.25
C TYR A 983 15.38 -1.21 -16.86
N MET A 984 14.83 -1.95 -15.89
CA MET A 984 15.41 -2.05 -14.54
C MET A 984 16.23 -3.33 -14.43
N ASN A 985 17.50 -3.19 -14.06
CA ASN A 985 18.35 -4.36 -13.83
C ASN A 985 18.07 -4.99 -12.46
N LYS A 986 18.68 -6.16 -12.20
CA LYS A 986 18.56 -6.91 -10.93
C LYS A 986 18.99 -6.10 -9.68
N ASN A 987 19.77 -5.05 -9.84
CA ASN A 987 20.20 -4.14 -8.75
C ASN A 987 19.25 -2.96 -8.54
N LYS A 988 18.04 -2.99 -9.13
CA LYS A 988 17.03 -1.91 -9.10
C LYS A 988 17.55 -0.59 -9.70
N GLN A 989 18.45 -0.69 -10.68
CA GLN A 989 19.00 0.45 -11.41
C GLN A 989 18.37 0.55 -12.79
N TRP A 990 17.99 1.77 -13.18
CA TRP A 990 17.26 2.04 -14.40
C TRP A 990 18.21 2.37 -15.56
N ARG A 991 17.88 1.87 -16.75
CA ARG A 991 18.43 2.29 -18.04
C ARG A 991 17.29 2.71 -18.95
N TYR A 992 17.57 3.54 -19.95
CA TYR A 992 16.59 3.92 -20.97
C TYR A 992 17.14 3.57 -22.35
N PHE A 993 16.26 3.08 -23.21
CA PHE A 993 16.53 2.79 -24.62
C PHE A 993 15.60 3.64 -25.47
N ASP A 994 16.14 4.30 -26.48
CA ASP A 994 15.32 5.09 -27.40
C ASP A 994 14.49 4.20 -28.34
N LYS A 995 13.69 4.82 -29.21
CA LYS A 995 12.84 4.13 -30.19
C LYS A 995 13.58 3.22 -31.17
N ASP A 996 14.89 3.46 -31.37
CA ASP A 996 15.75 2.66 -32.24
C ASP A 996 16.52 1.60 -31.41
N GLY A 997 16.31 1.59 -30.09
CA GLY A 997 16.87 0.67 -29.11
C GLY A 997 18.27 1.04 -28.63
N VAL A 998 18.72 2.27 -28.89
CA VAL A 998 20.04 2.74 -28.46
C VAL A 998 19.97 3.13 -26.98
N MET A 999 20.88 2.59 -26.19
CA MET A 999 20.98 2.88 -24.75
C MET A 999 21.39 4.34 -24.52
N ALA A 1000 20.61 5.05 -23.71
CA ALA A 1000 20.91 6.42 -23.31
C ALA A 1000 22.21 6.53 -22.51
N LYS A 1001 23.01 7.55 -22.82
CA LYS A 1001 24.23 7.94 -22.10
C LYS A 1001 24.32 9.46 -22.03
N GLY A 1002 24.74 9.99 -20.89
CA GLY A 1002 24.82 11.43 -20.63
C GLY A 1002 23.44 12.09 -20.48
N LEU A 1003 23.35 13.37 -20.83
CA LEU A 1003 22.08 14.11 -20.85
C LEU A 1003 21.17 13.56 -21.94
N THR A 1004 19.98 13.10 -21.57
CA THR A 1004 19.01 12.54 -22.50
C THR A 1004 17.64 13.15 -22.24
N THR A 1005 16.98 13.59 -23.32
CA THR A 1005 15.57 14.01 -23.28
C THR A 1005 14.71 12.82 -23.64
N ILE A 1006 13.86 12.41 -22.71
CA ILE A 1006 12.87 11.35 -22.90
C ILE A 1006 11.49 11.96 -23.04
N THR A 1007 10.57 11.28 -23.71
CA THR A 1007 9.16 11.68 -23.80
C THR A 1007 8.29 10.57 -23.22
N MET A 1008 7.45 10.90 -22.24
CA MET A 1008 6.48 10.00 -21.62
C MET A 1008 5.15 10.74 -21.48
N ASP A 1009 4.05 10.10 -21.87
CA ASP A 1009 2.69 10.68 -21.81
C ASP A 1009 2.56 12.06 -22.47
N GLY A 1010 3.31 12.28 -23.56
CA GLY A 1010 3.35 13.54 -24.28
C GLY A 1010 4.13 14.67 -23.59
N GLN A 1011 4.75 14.41 -22.44
CA GLN A 1011 5.64 15.34 -21.74
C GLN A 1011 7.11 14.94 -21.91
N SER A 1012 7.98 15.94 -22.02
CA SER A 1012 9.42 15.73 -22.16
C SER A 1012 10.15 15.98 -20.85
N TYR A 1013 11.01 15.04 -20.47
CA TYR A 1013 11.84 15.13 -19.27
C TYR A 1013 13.31 15.03 -19.67
N THR A 1014 14.16 15.84 -19.06
CA THR A 1014 15.62 15.70 -19.22
C THR A 1014 16.18 14.93 -18.04
N GLN A 1015 16.99 13.92 -18.32
CA GLN A 1015 17.59 13.03 -17.33
C GLN A 1015 19.07 12.80 -17.65
N TYR A 1016 19.79 12.12 -16.75
CA TYR A 1016 21.20 11.80 -16.94
C TYR A 1016 21.48 10.32 -16.70
N PHE A 1017 22.20 9.73 -17.65
CA PHE A 1017 22.66 8.34 -17.60
C PHE A 1017 24.19 8.30 -17.59
N ASP A 1018 24.80 7.43 -16.79
CA ASP A 1018 26.26 7.29 -16.75
C ASP A 1018 26.83 6.54 -17.96
N ALA A 1019 28.13 6.22 -17.93
CA ALA A 1019 28.81 5.54 -19.04
C ALA A 1019 28.29 4.11 -19.28
N ASP A 1020 27.78 3.47 -18.22
CA ASP A 1020 27.13 2.16 -18.27
C ASP A 1020 25.64 2.29 -18.62
N GLY A 1021 25.13 3.50 -18.84
CA GLY A 1021 23.72 3.77 -19.15
C GLY A 1021 22.79 3.73 -17.94
N ILE A 1022 23.33 3.80 -16.72
CA ILE A 1022 22.54 3.80 -15.48
C ILE A 1022 22.04 5.21 -15.18
N GLN A 1023 20.74 5.33 -14.92
CA GLN A 1023 20.08 6.57 -14.57
C GLN A 1023 20.57 7.09 -13.22
N ILE A 1024 20.97 8.35 -13.18
CA ILE A 1024 21.39 9.03 -11.96
C ILE A 1024 20.17 9.69 -11.29
N LYS A 1025 19.98 9.40 -10.00
CA LYS A 1025 18.93 9.99 -9.15
C LYS A 1025 19.52 10.57 -7.87
N GLY A 1026 18.89 11.63 -7.35
CA GLY A 1026 19.20 12.27 -6.07
C GLY A 1026 20.60 12.88 -5.99
N LYS A 1027 21.16 13.31 -7.12
CA LYS A 1027 22.56 13.77 -7.21
C LYS A 1027 22.70 14.99 -8.12
N ALA A 1028 23.66 15.85 -7.76
CA ALA A 1028 24.11 16.93 -8.62
C ALA A 1028 25.24 16.43 -9.54
N ILE A 1029 25.13 16.72 -10.84
CA ILE A 1029 26.08 16.26 -11.87
C ILE A 1029 26.50 17.45 -12.73
N LYS A 1030 27.81 17.56 -13.01
CA LYS A 1030 28.33 18.43 -14.08
C LYS A 1030 28.36 17.61 -15.37
N ALA A 1031 27.52 17.97 -16.33
CA ALA A 1031 27.48 17.30 -17.62
C ALA A 1031 28.69 17.69 -18.49
N ALA A 1032 28.74 17.21 -19.74
CA ALA A 1032 29.85 17.48 -20.67
C ALA A 1032 30.10 18.98 -20.94
N ASP A 1033 29.09 19.83 -20.71
CA ASP A 1033 29.18 21.29 -20.80
C ASP A 1033 29.73 21.97 -19.52
N ASN A 1034 30.11 21.18 -18.52
CA ASN A 1034 30.60 21.60 -17.21
C ASN A 1034 29.59 22.41 -16.37
N GLN A 1035 28.32 22.43 -16.76
CA GLN A 1035 27.26 23.09 -16.00
C GLN A 1035 26.61 22.11 -15.01
N LEU A 1036 26.41 22.58 -13.78
CA LEU A 1036 25.86 21.77 -12.69
C LEU A 1036 24.33 21.71 -12.80
N ARG A 1037 23.78 20.49 -12.75
CA ARG A 1037 22.35 20.17 -12.74
C ARG A 1037 22.07 19.19 -11.61
N TYR A 1038 20.82 19.12 -11.15
CA TYR A 1038 20.41 18.12 -10.17
C TYR A 1038 19.29 17.25 -10.73
N PHE A 1039 19.38 15.95 -10.48
CA PHE A 1039 18.42 14.96 -10.92
C PHE A 1039 17.68 14.43 -9.70
N ALA A 1040 16.36 14.57 -9.70
CA ALA A 1040 15.51 14.30 -8.54
C ALA A 1040 15.64 12.84 -8.05
N LEU A 1041 15.51 12.64 -6.72
CA LEU A 1041 15.69 11.32 -6.08
C LEU A 1041 14.64 10.30 -6.51
N ASP A 1042 13.40 10.76 -6.70
CA ASP A 1042 12.24 9.95 -7.04
C ASP A 1042 12.25 9.51 -8.52
N SER A 1043 12.35 10.49 -9.41
CA SER A 1043 12.10 10.35 -10.84
C SER A 1043 13.38 10.29 -11.68
N GLY A 1044 14.49 10.87 -11.18
CA GLY A 1044 15.68 11.13 -12.00
C GLY A 1044 15.51 12.31 -12.96
N ASN A 1045 14.40 13.04 -12.90
CA ASN A 1045 14.17 14.22 -13.73
C ASN A 1045 15.05 15.38 -13.30
N MET A 1046 15.53 16.15 -14.28
CA MET A 1046 16.26 17.40 -14.03
C MET A 1046 15.36 18.38 -13.29
N VAL A 1047 15.86 18.88 -12.16
CA VAL A 1047 15.14 19.82 -11.30
C VAL A 1047 15.21 21.23 -11.87
N MET A 1048 14.09 21.95 -11.80
CA MET A 1048 13.95 23.34 -12.26
C MET A 1048 13.20 24.19 -11.22
N ASP A 1049 13.54 25.47 -11.16
CA ASP A 1049 12.93 26.52 -10.34
C ASP A 1049 12.75 26.21 -8.84
N ARG A 1050 13.74 25.52 -8.24
CA ARG A 1050 13.71 25.20 -6.79
C ARG A 1050 15.10 25.00 -6.19
N PHE A 1051 15.11 25.01 -4.86
CA PHE A 1051 16.27 24.64 -4.06
C PHE A 1051 16.40 23.12 -3.96
N GLU A 1052 17.65 22.64 -3.99
CA GLU A 1052 17.98 21.26 -3.65
C GLU A 1052 19.20 21.21 -2.75
N GLN A 1053 19.16 20.27 -1.81
CA GLN A 1053 20.30 19.98 -0.96
C GLN A 1053 21.23 19.01 -1.71
N ILE A 1054 22.45 19.47 -2.02
CA ILE A 1054 23.44 18.73 -2.81
C ILE A 1054 24.59 18.17 -1.96
N GLY A 1055 24.52 18.34 -0.64
CA GLY A 1055 25.45 17.81 0.37
C GLY A 1055 25.02 18.23 1.77
N ASP A 1056 25.77 17.82 2.80
CA ASP A 1056 25.45 18.16 4.21
C ASP A 1056 25.38 19.67 4.43
N ASN A 1057 24.16 20.19 4.61
CA ASN A 1057 23.86 21.63 4.67
C ASN A 1057 24.41 22.45 3.49
N VAL A 1058 24.64 21.83 2.33
CA VAL A 1058 25.03 22.50 1.08
C VAL A 1058 23.83 22.55 0.15
N TRP A 1059 23.41 23.76 -0.21
CA TRP A 1059 22.22 24.02 -1.00
C TRP A 1059 22.59 24.64 -2.34
N ALA A 1060 21.83 24.34 -3.40
CA ALA A 1060 21.91 25.02 -4.69
C ALA A 1060 20.50 25.40 -5.15
N TYR A 1061 20.38 26.47 -5.93
CA TYR A 1061 19.12 26.81 -6.61
C TYR A 1061 19.25 26.50 -8.09
N PHE A 1062 18.33 25.70 -8.62
CA PHE A 1062 18.30 25.36 -10.04
C PHE A 1062 17.28 26.25 -10.75
N GLY A 1063 17.73 26.95 -11.79
CA GLY A 1063 16.93 27.88 -12.57
C GLY A 1063 15.79 27.25 -13.35
N THR A 1064 15.07 28.08 -14.11
CA THR A 1064 14.04 27.61 -15.06
C THR A 1064 14.62 26.80 -16.23
N ASP A 1065 15.93 26.89 -16.47
CA ASP A 1065 16.70 26.08 -17.41
C ASP A 1065 17.34 24.84 -16.75
N GLY A 1066 17.13 24.65 -15.45
CA GLY A 1066 17.67 23.54 -14.66
C GLY A 1066 19.15 23.66 -14.29
N LEU A 1067 19.77 24.83 -14.54
CA LEU A 1067 21.17 25.07 -14.20
C LEU A 1067 21.30 25.64 -12.78
N ALA A 1068 22.35 25.23 -12.06
CA ALA A 1068 22.66 25.83 -10.76
C ALA A 1068 23.00 27.32 -10.94
N MET A 1069 22.29 28.18 -10.22
CA MET A 1069 22.54 29.62 -10.21
C MET A 1069 23.86 29.93 -9.52
N THR A 1070 24.58 30.95 -10.03
CA THR A 1070 25.83 31.44 -9.46
C THR A 1070 25.73 32.94 -9.20
N GLY A 1071 26.60 33.46 -8.32
CA GLY A 1071 26.65 34.88 -7.98
C GLY A 1071 25.44 35.38 -7.18
N ASN A 1072 25.22 36.70 -7.20
CA ASN A 1072 24.12 37.34 -6.48
C ASN A 1072 22.80 37.12 -7.22
N GLN A 1073 21.81 36.58 -6.51
CA GLN A 1073 20.49 36.26 -7.04
C GLN A 1073 19.40 36.85 -6.16
N THR A 1074 18.26 37.18 -6.78
CA THR A 1074 17.04 37.52 -6.05
C THR A 1074 15.98 36.49 -6.36
N ILE A 1075 15.67 35.62 -5.41
CA ILE A 1075 14.75 34.48 -5.58
C ILE A 1075 13.58 34.68 -4.62
N LYS A 1076 12.35 34.78 -5.15
CA LYS A 1076 11.13 35.04 -4.37
C LYS A 1076 11.25 36.21 -3.37
N GLY A 1077 12.01 37.24 -3.76
CA GLY A 1077 12.25 38.45 -2.95
C GLY A 1077 13.47 38.39 -2.01
N GLN A 1078 14.07 37.22 -1.80
CA GLN A 1078 15.26 37.05 -0.97
C GLN A 1078 16.53 37.30 -1.78
N LYS A 1079 17.45 38.10 -1.23
CA LYS A 1079 18.78 38.34 -1.82
C LYS A 1079 19.74 37.27 -1.33
N LEU A 1080 20.20 36.41 -2.24
CA LEU A 1080 21.03 35.23 -1.95
C LEU A 1080 22.32 35.29 -2.76
N LEU A 1081 23.35 34.59 -2.29
CA LEU A 1081 24.63 34.48 -2.98
C LEU A 1081 24.99 33.02 -3.16
N PHE A 1082 25.43 32.67 -4.38
CA PHE A 1082 25.94 31.36 -4.73
C PHE A 1082 27.38 31.47 -5.24
N ASP A 1083 28.22 30.50 -4.92
CA ASP A 1083 29.60 30.45 -5.41
C ASP A 1083 29.69 30.03 -6.90
N GLU A 1084 30.90 29.95 -7.44
CA GLU A 1084 31.15 29.53 -8.83
C GLU A 1084 30.76 28.07 -9.12
N ASN A 1085 30.57 27.25 -8.07
CA ASN A 1085 30.07 25.88 -8.18
C ASN A 1085 28.55 25.80 -7.97
N GLY A 1086 27.85 26.93 -7.80
CA GLY A 1086 26.41 27.00 -7.58
C GLY A 1086 25.98 26.68 -6.15
N GLN A 1087 26.90 26.65 -5.19
CA GLN A 1087 26.61 26.40 -3.78
C GLN A 1087 26.20 27.69 -3.08
N GLN A 1088 25.10 27.65 -2.33
CA GLN A 1088 24.60 28.77 -1.56
C GLN A 1088 25.55 29.11 -0.41
N ILE A 1089 25.90 30.39 -0.30
CA ILE A 1089 26.65 30.92 0.83
C ILE A 1089 25.69 31.14 2.01
N LYS A 1090 26.00 30.52 3.15
CA LYS A 1090 25.25 30.64 4.41
C LYS A 1090 26.19 30.83 5.60
N GLY A 1091 25.75 31.62 6.58
CA GLY A 1091 26.42 31.84 7.87
C GLY A 1091 27.80 32.50 7.74
N LYS A 1092 28.01 33.31 6.70
CA LYS A 1092 29.32 33.87 6.34
C LYS A 1092 29.18 35.30 5.86
N ALA A 1093 30.21 36.09 6.14
CA ALA A 1093 30.39 37.40 5.55
C ALA A 1093 31.22 37.32 4.27
N VAL A 1094 30.79 38.01 3.22
CA VAL A 1094 31.45 38.07 1.90
C VAL A 1094 31.61 39.53 1.49
N ALA A 1095 32.80 39.88 1.02
CA ALA A 1095 33.05 41.20 0.46
C ALA A 1095 32.58 41.27 -1.00
N ASP A 1096 31.88 42.32 -1.39
CA ASP A 1096 31.55 42.61 -2.77
C ASP A 1096 32.79 43.05 -3.57
N ASN A 1097 32.60 43.34 -4.86
CA ASN A 1097 33.68 43.80 -5.75
C ASN A 1097 34.31 45.14 -5.32
N ASN A 1098 33.66 45.91 -4.45
CA ASN A 1098 34.16 47.18 -3.91
C ASN A 1098 34.81 47.01 -2.52
N GLY A 1099 34.88 45.78 -2.01
CA GLY A 1099 35.40 45.48 -0.67
C GLY A 1099 34.41 45.72 0.46
N VAL A 1100 33.14 45.99 0.16
CA VAL A 1100 32.08 46.19 1.15
C VAL A 1100 31.58 44.84 1.64
N LEU A 1101 31.54 44.66 2.95
CA LEU A 1101 31.16 43.39 3.57
C LEU A 1101 29.63 43.24 3.63
N HIS A 1102 29.13 42.07 3.23
CA HIS A 1102 27.74 41.63 3.37
C HIS A 1102 27.69 40.32 4.15
N TYR A 1103 26.61 40.03 4.87
CA TYR A 1103 26.46 38.76 5.59
C TYR A 1103 25.23 38.01 5.12
N TYR A 1104 25.36 36.69 4.96
CA TYR A 1104 24.27 35.81 4.56
C TYR A 1104 23.90 34.90 5.73
N ASP A 1105 22.63 34.91 6.12
CA ASP A 1105 22.09 34.24 7.31
C ASP A 1105 22.47 32.74 7.37
N ALA A 1106 22.75 32.22 8.57
CA ALA A 1106 23.18 30.83 8.76
C ALA A 1106 22.07 29.80 8.46
N ASN A 1107 20.81 30.19 8.67
CA ASN A 1107 19.66 29.31 8.49
C ASN A 1107 19.04 29.49 7.10
N SER A 1108 18.77 30.72 6.66
CA SER A 1108 18.10 30.99 5.39
C SER A 1108 19.04 31.27 4.22
N GLY A 1109 20.27 31.73 4.49
CA GLY A 1109 21.18 32.23 3.45
C GLY A 1109 20.79 33.60 2.88
N GLU A 1110 19.77 34.26 3.45
CA GLU A 1110 19.35 35.60 3.05
C GLU A 1110 20.36 36.65 3.48
N MET A 1111 20.64 37.61 2.61
CA MET A 1111 21.48 38.76 2.93
C MET A 1111 20.84 39.56 4.06
N VAL A 1112 21.58 39.70 5.15
CA VAL A 1112 21.13 40.32 6.38
C VAL A 1112 21.07 41.84 6.25
N VAL A 1113 20.00 42.44 6.77
CA VAL A 1113 19.81 43.90 6.83
C VAL A 1113 19.37 44.33 8.23
N ASN A 1114 19.75 45.55 8.63
CA ASN A 1114 19.46 46.17 9.92
C ASN A 1114 19.78 45.31 11.17
N ARG A 1115 20.82 44.48 11.12
CA ARG A 1115 21.08 43.46 12.15
C ARG A 1115 22.58 43.33 12.44
N PHE A 1116 22.89 42.99 13.69
CA PHE A 1116 24.23 42.64 14.13
C PHE A 1116 24.53 41.18 13.85
N GLU A 1117 25.73 40.89 13.36
CA GLU A 1117 26.23 39.53 13.22
C GLU A 1117 27.65 39.42 13.76
N GLN A 1118 27.94 38.26 14.34
CA GLN A 1118 29.29 37.91 14.75
C GLN A 1118 30.01 37.28 13.55
N LEU A 1119 31.16 37.83 13.18
CA LEU A 1119 32.02 37.32 12.13
C LEU A 1119 32.83 36.12 12.62
N SER A 1120 33.44 35.38 11.69
CA SER A 1120 34.21 34.16 11.99
C SER A 1120 35.43 34.38 12.89
N ASP A 1121 35.95 35.60 12.98
CA ASP A 1121 37.05 35.99 13.87
C ASP A 1121 36.57 36.45 15.27
N GLY A 1122 35.27 36.34 15.55
CA GLY A 1122 34.64 36.73 16.81
C GLY A 1122 34.30 38.21 16.94
N SER A 1123 34.72 39.05 15.98
CA SER A 1123 34.31 40.45 15.92
C SER A 1123 32.84 40.60 15.51
N TRP A 1124 32.23 41.73 15.83
CA TRP A 1124 30.84 42.03 15.46
C TRP A 1124 30.79 43.00 14.29
N ALA A 1125 29.82 42.88 13.40
CA ALA A 1125 29.52 43.86 12.36
C ALA A 1125 28.02 44.18 12.38
N TYR A 1126 27.65 45.37 11.92
CA TYR A 1126 26.26 45.76 11.73
C TYR A 1126 25.98 46.00 10.26
N PHE A 1127 25.00 45.28 9.72
CA PHE A 1127 24.60 45.39 8.32
C PHE A 1127 23.42 46.34 8.22
N GLY A 1128 23.57 47.42 7.45
CA GLY A 1128 22.58 48.49 7.31
C GLY A 1128 21.34 48.08 6.52
N VAL A 1129 20.50 49.06 6.15
CA VAL A 1129 19.25 48.84 5.41
C VAL A 1129 19.47 48.30 3.99
N ASP A 1130 20.62 48.59 3.41
CA ASP A 1130 21.09 48.08 2.12
C ASP A 1130 21.84 46.73 2.24
N GLY A 1131 22.09 46.27 3.47
CA GLY A 1131 22.83 45.06 3.79
C GLY A 1131 24.34 45.22 3.75
N ALA A 1132 24.86 46.44 3.56
CA ALA A 1132 26.29 46.72 3.67
C ALA A 1132 26.70 46.85 5.14
N ALA A 1133 27.88 46.34 5.50
CA ALA A 1133 28.47 46.61 6.81
C ALA A 1133 28.73 48.11 6.97
N VAL A 1134 28.17 48.70 8.02
CA VAL A 1134 28.39 50.12 8.32
C VAL A 1134 29.82 50.35 8.80
N THR A 1135 30.34 51.56 8.56
CA THR A 1135 31.67 52.00 9.00
C THR A 1135 31.58 53.34 9.73
N GLY A 1136 32.62 53.70 10.47
CA GLY A 1136 32.68 54.92 11.27
C GLY A 1136 31.76 54.92 12.49
N GLU A 1137 31.47 56.11 13.01
CA GLU A 1137 30.54 56.31 14.13
C GLU A 1137 29.09 56.11 13.69
N GLN A 1138 28.35 55.29 14.43
CA GLN A 1138 26.97 54.93 14.13
C GLN A 1138 26.12 54.98 15.39
N THR A 1139 24.88 55.47 15.27
CA THR A 1139 23.89 55.36 16.35
C THR A 1139 22.87 54.28 15.99
N ILE A 1140 22.94 53.13 16.67
CA ILE A 1140 22.10 51.96 16.39
C ILE A 1140 21.36 51.58 17.69
N ASN A 1141 20.03 51.51 17.64
CA ASN A 1141 19.18 51.21 18.80
C ASN A 1141 19.48 52.09 20.04
N GLY A 1142 19.87 53.35 19.82
CA GLY A 1142 20.20 54.32 20.89
C GLY A 1142 21.62 54.18 21.47
N GLN A 1143 22.42 53.22 20.99
CA GLN A 1143 23.83 53.09 21.34
C GLN A 1143 24.70 53.81 20.30
N LYS A 1144 25.72 54.54 20.77
CA LYS A 1144 26.75 55.16 19.93
C LYS A 1144 27.91 54.19 19.80
N LEU A 1145 28.08 53.62 18.63
CA LEU A 1145 29.04 52.56 18.33
C LEU A 1145 30.02 53.05 17.26
N TYR A 1146 31.17 52.38 17.13
CA TYR A 1146 32.11 52.66 16.06
C TYR A 1146 32.53 51.39 15.34
N PHE A 1147 32.58 51.47 14.01
CA PHE A 1147 32.98 50.37 13.14
C PHE A 1147 34.21 50.80 12.33
N MET A 1148 35.22 49.94 12.25
CA MET A 1148 36.42 50.16 11.44
C MET A 1148 36.06 50.18 9.95
N ASN A 1149 37.00 50.61 9.10
CA ASN A 1149 36.78 50.71 7.64
C ASN A 1149 36.48 49.35 6.96
N ASP A 1150 36.75 48.23 7.64
CA ASP A 1150 36.44 46.88 7.20
C ASP A 1150 35.08 46.36 7.75
N GLY A 1151 34.30 47.22 8.41
CA GLY A 1151 32.96 46.94 8.92
C GLY A 1151 32.92 46.31 10.32
N ARG A 1152 34.07 46.08 10.96
CA ARG A 1152 34.14 45.45 12.29
C ARG A 1152 33.96 46.46 13.41
N GLN A 1153 33.08 46.15 14.35
CA GLN A 1153 32.79 46.94 15.55
C GLN A 1153 34.00 47.00 16.48
N VAL A 1154 34.28 48.18 16.99
CA VAL A 1154 35.27 48.39 18.05
C VAL A 1154 34.64 48.12 19.41
N LYS A 1155 35.28 47.25 20.21
CA LYS A 1155 34.98 46.99 21.62
C LYS A 1155 36.27 46.96 22.43
N GLY A 1156 36.24 47.57 23.62
CA GLY A 1156 37.31 47.52 24.61
C GLY A 1156 38.58 48.26 24.20
N ARG A 1157 38.45 49.31 23.39
CA ARG A 1157 39.58 50.04 22.79
C ARG A 1157 39.24 51.51 22.58
N GLU A 1158 40.29 52.33 22.56
CA GLU A 1158 40.20 53.72 22.14
C GLU A 1158 40.17 53.90 20.61
N VAL A 1159 39.48 54.95 20.17
CA VAL A 1159 39.44 55.44 18.77
C VAL A 1159 39.60 56.96 18.79
N ASN A 1160 40.42 57.49 17.89
CA ASN A 1160 40.57 58.94 17.73
C ASN A 1160 39.54 59.47 16.72
N ASP A 1161 38.84 60.54 17.07
CA ASP A 1161 38.01 61.26 16.11
C ASP A 1161 38.86 62.04 15.09
N ALA A 1162 38.19 62.68 14.13
CA ALA A 1162 38.84 63.49 13.10
C ALA A 1162 39.59 64.73 13.64
N ASN A 1163 39.32 65.14 14.89
CA ASN A 1163 39.96 66.27 15.56
C ASN A 1163 41.10 65.84 16.50
N GLY A 1164 41.35 64.53 16.62
CA GLY A 1164 42.37 63.96 17.48
C GLY A 1164 41.91 63.73 18.93
N HIS A 1165 40.61 63.86 19.22
CA HIS A 1165 40.08 63.51 20.54
C HIS A 1165 39.95 62.00 20.68
N VAL A 1166 40.33 61.48 21.84
CA VAL A 1166 40.30 60.06 22.15
C VAL A 1166 38.94 59.69 22.73
N HIS A 1167 38.29 58.69 22.15
CA HIS A 1167 37.03 58.10 22.58
C HIS A 1167 37.23 56.63 22.96
N TYR A 1168 36.52 56.12 23.97
CA TYR A 1168 36.57 54.71 24.33
C TYR A 1168 35.22 54.02 24.13
N TYR A 1169 35.25 52.86 23.48
CA TYR A 1169 34.07 52.01 23.27
C TYR A 1169 34.12 50.83 24.22
N ASP A 1170 33.05 50.67 25.00
CA ASP A 1170 32.94 49.69 26.09
C ASP A 1170 33.28 48.26 25.65
N ASP A 1171 33.99 47.50 26.50
CA ASP A 1171 34.48 46.15 26.17
C ASP A 1171 33.34 45.13 25.99
N ASN A 1172 32.25 45.28 26.74
CA ASN A 1172 31.11 44.37 26.66
C ASN A 1172 30.11 44.82 25.59
N SER A 1173 29.70 46.09 25.65
CA SER A 1173 28.60 46.61 24.81
C SER A 1173 29.06 47.25 23.51
N GLY A 1174 30.31 47.72 23.42
CA GLY A 1174 30.80 48.55 22.31
C GLY A 1174 30.20 49.95 22.28
N ASN A 1175 29.45 50.35 23.31
CA ASN A 1175 28.87 51.68 23.40
C ASN A 1175 29.91 52.71 23.86
N LEU A 1176 29.85 53.92 23.31
CA LEU A 1176 30.71 55.03 23.67
C LEU A 1176 30.63 55.31 25.18
N ALA A 1177 31.77 55.34 25.86
CA ALA A 1177 31.83 55.74 27.26
C ALA A 1177 31.55 57.24 27.38
N GLN A 1178 30.47 57.61 28.07
CA GLN A 1178 30.11 59.00 28.34
C GLN A 1178 29.85 59.19 29.83
N SER A 1179 30.37 60.29 30.38
CA SER A 1179 30.25 60.67 31.79
C SER A 1179 30.63 59.57 32.79
N ARG A 1180 31.64 58.76 32.47
CA ARG A 1180 32.04 57.62 33.29
C ARG A 1180 33.52 57.30 33.19
N PHE A 1181 34.00 56.57 34.18
CA PHE A 1181 35.31 55.93 34.13
C PHE A 1181 35.28 54.71 33.20
N ALA A 1182 36.39 54.47 32.51
CA ALA A 1182 36.66 53.24 31.79
C ALA A 1182 38.08 52.75 32.10
N ASN A 1183 38.24 51.43 32.19
CA ASN A 1183 39.53 50.79 32.40
C ASN A 1183 40.12 50.46 31.02
N LEU A 1184 41.18 51.14 30.64
CA LEU A 1184 41.77 51.08 29.30
C LEU A 1184 42.69 49.86 29.10
N LYS A 1185 43.26 49.31 30.19
CA LYS A 1185 43.92 47.99 30.39
C LYS A 1185 44.85 48.05 31.61
N HIS A 1186 45.20 46.90 32.22
CA HIS A 1186 46.17 46.80 33.32
C HIS A 1186 45.92 47.78 34.51
N ASN A 1187 44.65 48.03 34.84
CA ASN A 1187 44.24 48.97 35.91
C ASN A 1187 44.57 50.45 35.61
N ILE A 1188 44.78 50.79 34.34
CA ILE A 1188 44.80 52.15 33.85
C ILE A 1188 43.35 52.61 33.68
N TRP A 1189 42.98 53.67 34.39
CA TRP A 1189 41.64 54.24 34.34
C TRP A 1189 41.68 55.58 33.64
N ALA A 1190 40.70 55.86 32.80
CA ALA A 1190 40.47 57.18 32.23
C ALA A 1190 39.01 57.58 32.47
N TYR A 1191 38.73 58.88 32.44
CA TYR A 1191 37.38 59.39 32.52
C TYR A 1191 36.97 60.04 31.20
N PHE A 1192 35.79 59.65 30.72
CA PHE A 1192 35.22 60.19 29.49
C PHE A 1192 34.10 61.17 29.84
N ASN A 1193 34.19 62.39 29.31
CA ASN A 1193 33.25 63.48 29.59
C ASN A 1193 31.85 63.22 28.99
N GLN A 1194 30.94 64.19 29.08
CA GLN A 1194 29.60 64.07 28.52
C GLN A 1194 29.58 63.89 27.00
N SER A 1195 30.56 64.45 26.29
CA SER A 1195 30.76 64.25 24.85
C SER A 1195 31.41 62.91 24.51
N GLY A 1196 31.91 62.18 25.52
CA GLY A 1196 32.62 60.91 25.37
C GLY A 1196 34.09 61.06 25.03
N GLU A 1197 34.68 62.23 25.25
CA GLU A 1197 36.10 62.51 25.03
C GLU A 1197 36.86 62.27 26.34
N VAL A 1198 38.10 61.76 26.25
CA VAL A 1198 38.96 61.60 27.43
C VAL A 1198 39.29 62.94 28.07
N VAL A 1199 39.21 63.03 29.39
CA VAL A 1199 39.64 64.22 30.14
C VAL A 1199 41.12 64.12 30.52
N THR A 1200 41.80 65.26 30.56
CA THR A 1200 43.19 65.37 31.01
C THR A 1200 43.32 66.47 32.07
N GLY A 1201 44.43 66.48 32.80
CA GLY A 1201 44.72 67.46 33.86
C GLY A 1201 43.93 67.25 35.15
N SER A 1202 43.90 68.30 35.99
CA SER A 1202 43.15 68.29 37.25
C SER A 1202 41.64 68.33 37.01
N GLN A 1203 40.91 67.36 37.56
CA GLN A 1203 39.45 67.24 37.39
C GLN A 1203 38.76 67.01 38.74
N VAL A 1204 37.52 67.51 38.86
CA VAL A 1204 36.64 67.18 39.99
C VAL A 1204 35.49 66.33 39.47
N ILE A 1205 35.46 65.06 39.84
CA ILE A 1205 34.52 64.07 39.30
C ILE A 1205 33.86 63.35 40.47
N ASN A 1206 32.53 63.38 40.53
CA ASN A 1206 31.75 62.83 41.64
C ASN A 1206 32.20 63.31 43.05
N GLY A 1207 32.72 64.55 43.13
CA GLY A 1207 33.22 65.14 44.38
C GLY A 1207 34.67 64.81 44.72
N GLN A 1208 35.34 63.94 43.94
CA GLN A 1208 36.75 63.59 44.14
C GLN A 1208 37.65 64.49 43.30
N HIS A 1209 38.77 64.93 43.89
CA HIS A 1209 39.81 65.67 43.18
C HIS A 1209 40.79 64.67 42.55
N LEU A 1210 40.71 64.51 41.24
CA LEU A 1210 41.47 63.51 40.47
C LEU A 1210 42.43 64.22 39.51
N TYR A 1211 43.44 63.50 39.04
CA TYR A 1211 44.34 63.97 38.00
C TYR A 1211 44.52 62.92 36.92
N PHE A 1212 44.46 63.37 35.67
CA PHE A 1212 44.68 62.54 34.49
C PHE A 1212 45.88 63.09 33.71
N GLU A 1213 46.80 62.23 33.31
CA GLU A 1213 47.97 62.61 32.51
C GLU A 1213 47.57 63.06 31.09
N SER A 1214 48.53 63.54 30.30
CA SER A 1214 48.26 64.09 28.96
C SER A 1214 47.72 63.06 27.96
N ASP A 1215 47.91 61.78 28.24
CA ASP A 1215 47.35 60.62 27.52
C ASP A 1215 45.99 60.16 28.06
N GLY A 1216 45.50 60.77 29.15
CA GLY A 1216 44.20 60.46 29.76
C GLY A 1216 44.26 59.48 30.93
N ASP A 1217 45.45 59.01 31.31
CA ASP A 1217 45.62 58.02 32.37
C ASP A 1217 45.46 58.65 33.77
N GLN A 1218 44.58 58.08 34.59
CA GLN A 1218 44.37 58.51 35.96
C GLN A 1218 45.60 58.20 36.81
N VAL A 1219 46.12 59.21 37.50
CA VAL A 1219 47.19 59.05 38.49
C VAL A 1219 46.60 58.37 39.73
N LYS A 1220 47.12 57.18 40.08
CA LYS A 1220 46.74 56.44 41.29
C LYS A 1220 47.98 55.84 41.97
N GLY A 1221 48.02 55.90 43.30
CA GLY A 1221 49.06 55.27 44.13
C GLY A 1221 50.44 55.90 44.03
N ARG A 1222 50.53 57.15 43.55
CA ARG A 1222 51.78 57.89 43.38
C ARG A 1222 51.60 59.39 43.59
N GLU A 1223 52.71 60.07 43.81
CA GLU A 1223 52.80 61.53 43.88
C GLU A 1223 52.87 62.14 42.47
N HIS A 1224 52.18 63.25 42.26
CA HIS A 1224 52.21 64.04 41.02
C HIS A 1224 52.27 65.54 41.33
N LEU A 1225 52.94 66.30 40.48
CA LEU A 1225 53.03 67.76 40.62
C LEU A 1225 51.78 68.41 40.02
N ASP A 1226 51.02 69.13 40.84
CA ASP A 1226 49.88 69.91 40.35
C ASP A 1226 50.34 71.11 39.51
N GLU A 1227 49.38 71.77 38.85
CA GLU A 1227 49.63 72.90 37.94
C GLU A 1227 50.33 74.10 38.61
N ASN A 1228 50.36 74.14 39.95
CA ASN A 1228 51.03 75.17 40.75
C ASN A 1228 52.41 74.72 41.27
N GLY A 1229 52.86 73.52 40.88
CA GLY A 1229 54.13 72.93 41.29
C GLY A 1229 54.11 72.29 42.68
N HIS A 1230 52.94 72.05 43.29
CA HIS A 1230 52.86 71.33 44.56
C HIS A 1230 52.77 69.83 44.33
N LEU A 1231 53.54 69.08 45.12
CA LEU A 1231 53.51 67.62 45.09
C LEU A 1231 52.25 67.12 45.82
N ARG A 1232 51.39 66.40 45.11
CA ARG A 1232 50.12 65.85 45.60
C ARG A 1232 50.14 64.34 45.48
N TYR A 1233 49.78 63.63 46.54
CA TYR A 1233 49.60 62.17 46.49
C TYR A 1233 48.16 61.81 46.12
N TYR A 1234 48.01 60.90 45.15
CA TYR A 1234 46.71 60.37 44.72
C TYR A 1234 46.56 58.94 45.22
N ASP A 1235 45.46 58.67 45.92
CA ASP A 1235 45.20 57.39 46.57
C ASP A 1235 45.26 56.19 45.60
N ALA A 1236 45.77 55.06 46.08
CA ALA A 1236 46.01 53.88 45.24
C ALA A 1236 44.72 53.22 44.74
N ASP A 1237 43.65 53.27 45.53
CA ASP A 1237 42.40 52.58 45.23
C ASP A 1237 41.39 53.48 44.53
N SER A 1238 41.27 54.74 44.97
CA SER A 1238 40.29 55.71 44.46
C SER A 1238 40.88 56.71 43.45
N GLY A 1239 42.19 56.97 43.50
CA GLY A 1239 42.82 58.04 42.75
C GLY A 1239 42.48 59.44 43.26
N GLU A 1240 41.85 59.56 44.43
CA GLU A 1240 41.53 60.84 45.06
C GLU A 1240 42.77 61.50 45.64
N MET A 1241 42.91 62.81 45.44
CA MET A 1241 43.97 63.61 46.02
C MET A 1241 43.83 63.62 47.55
N VAL A 1242 44.83 63.07 48.25
CA VAL A 1242 44.85 63.07 49.71
C VAL A 1242 45.31 64.44 50.21
N GLN A 1243 44.48 65.11 51.01
CA GLN A 1243 44.85 66.37 51.66
C GLN A 1243 45.68 66.09 52.93
N GLY A 1244 46.98 66.37 52.86
CA GLY A 1244 47.93 66.35 53.99
C GLY A 1244 48.62 67.69 54.14
#